data_AF-A0A6C0I0J6-F1
#
_entry.id   AF-A0A6C0I0J6-F1
#
_cell.length_a   1.000
_cell.length_b   1.000
_cell.length_c   1.000
_cell.angle_alpha   90.00
_cell.angle_beta   90.00
_cell.angle_gamma   90.00
#
_symmetry.space_group_name_H-M   'P 1'
#
loop_
_entity.id
_entity.type
_entity.pdbx_description
1 polymer ?
#
loop_
_entity_poly.entity_id
_entity_poly.type
_entity_poly.pdbx_seq_one_letter_code
_entity_poly.pdbx_strand_id
1 'polypeptide(L)'
;MNCIFICIFNQEKYVEMAYLLLESIFFYGCLDDNTNIIIYTSTEFMDMIKQNSIYNDNKIIFEINDTYNTIDKACKARLDLFNLSSICTSTYTKILCLDADIIVKGDINSIFSIIKDDILYTLEEGNIDDPLDYWGNTLFGNNTDNYSDKSAFTSGILLFNNCETIKNLFGAIIEDIQKMPNHLYDRPYQPYMVYNAFKYNCYNNKILKQYAVNNDHNINSDTAIHLFSRGQYCALNLQYMSAFLDNIKAKITPIFFQTNKSYPEQYIIDIIKDKLGNHWEYKFYDDSAVIDFFQNNKCSEFPLIIEKYNSIASGAHRADLFRYYYIYLKGGFFMDSDAMIYENISNIIKDYNFISVNSSYTANSIFQGILGASPKHHIIQKALYDAYNTDYTILLNDYHYWCNQLYNIIQNSDTHNIKLYSEVKGGEEYANIVDNDKIIFKHYYKYKIIPYHNKTEWNHYNIDELHQFDHTVLSIYEIPNKLIRIGPNCDGGYIIADSAVNYDLNYDLNYDLNYDLNYNLNYDLNYDLNYDLFISCGIANDIRFEEAFLDKYKNIKCIAFDGTIEHFPQCKCKIEWVNKNIGYITTSNTTNLKEYIKDYNNIFLKMDIEGSEFNWIDAMTKEELNKFSQIVMEIHWPFDIYRCNMLKKLANTHYAIHIHGNNYSSSINISNLKLPEVMEITYINKKLFANAITNPITKSYPILDLDYPNNTNINDLYFTIPINNNYIFVGSSDQNSKIINLSETNLILGHNLLNKQYPLWGDKFNFKIDSNQLTDINQLIVSNKLIVTRLDLDQGWGQDIIIPIKRKEILVYNGFPFHYEMFGFILDFCNKYNIDVTIINKINDNSWLDVYRAKYKFNSLETLPPYDELNYYLFVLLLTDDDISFPDSYITRNVVCIDHMNKNRRPLIEYHIPIAPFNDIDNTYAFPIFEYINYETKIESIKKNNRPIITFLGNSSIPHYLSDINAYISNISDFDIYIINRTINNTINLPNIYLFENISAMEMFKLLTSTNYICYIPNNTHNSINQMQNLAISACLPLSFSTGCKLIIPKEINKFLKLKSAIEYTANCIFHLDTNPELIEIFKERENLINIRDAAIFNLEHIAINNNVIK
;
A
#
# COMPACT_ATOMS: atom_id res chain seq x y z
N MET A 1 2.02 -18.93 33.34
CA MET A 1 3.41 -18.58 32.95
C MET A 1 3.79 -19.41 31.72
N ASN A 2 4.76 -18.97 30.92
CA ASN A 2 5.27 -19.75 29.79
C ASN A 2 6.60 -20.43 30.15
N CYS A 3 6.93 -21.51 29.46
CA CYS A 3 8.16 -22.26 29.68
C CYS A 3 8.84 -22.58 28.36
N ILE A 4 10.16 -22.34 28.29
CA ILE A 4 11.04 -22.90 27.27
C ILE A 4 11.77 -24.09 27.90
N PHE A 5 11.69 -25.27 27.29
CA PHE A 5 12.26 -26.50 27.83
C PHE A 5 13.38 -27.03 26.94
N ILE A 6 14.57 -27.24 27.51
CA ILE A 6 15.79 -27.66 26.79
C ILE A 6 16.40 -28.86 27.50
N CYS A 7 16.81 -29.89 26.75
CA CYS A 7 17.54 -31.05 27.28
C CYS A 7 19.01 -31.00 26.86
N ILE A 8 19.94 -31.15 27.81
CA ILE A 8 21.38 -31.14 27.54
C ILE A 8 22.03 -32.31 28.28
N PHE A 9 22.46 -33.33 27.55
CA PHE A 9 23.06 -34.54 28.13
C PHE A 9 24.18 -35.09 27.23
N ASN A 10 24.95 -36.03 27.77
CA ASN A 10 25.89 -36.90 27.08
C ASN A 10 27.20 -36.30 26.52
N GLN A 11 27.22 -35.14 25.87
CA GLN A 11 28.48 -34.53 25.35
C GLN A 11 28.59 -33.04 25.68
N GLU A 12 29.79 -32.58 26.06
CA GLU A 12 30.10 -31.17 26.33
C GLU A 12 29.77 -30.24 25.15
N LYS A 13 29.88 -30.72 23.91
CA LYS A 13 29.50 -29.93 22.72
C LYS A 13 28.04 -29.47 22.72
N TYR A 14 27.14 -30.21 23.36
CA TYR A 14 25.76 -29.75 23.53
C TYR A 14 25.63 -28.61 24.56
N VAL A 15 26.56 -28.53 25.52
CA VAL A 15 26.69 -27.38 26.41
C VAL A 15 27.18 -26.16 25.61
N GLU A 16 28.15 -26.33 24.70
CA GLU A 16 28.61 -25.27 23.80
C GLU A 16 27.48 -24.75 22.89
N MET A 17 26.66 -25.66 22.32
CA MET A 17 25.47 -25.27 21.55
C MET A 17 24.44 -24.53 22.42
N ALA A 18 24.24 -24.99 23.65
CA ALA A 18 23.33 -24.33 24.57
C ALA A 18 23.77 -22.90 24.92
N TYR A 19 25.08 -22.62 24.96
CA TYR A 19 25.55 -21.24 25.09
C TYR A 19 25.08 -20.37 23.94
N LEU A 20 25.18 -20.84 22.69
CA LEU A 20 24.72 -20.12 21.50
C LEU A 20 23.19 -19.96 21.50
N LEU A 21 22.44 -21.00 21.86
CA LEU A 21 20.98 -20.94 21.98
C LEU A 21 20.55 -19.93 23.05
N LEU A 22 21.10 -20.02 24.26
CA LEU A 22 20.80 -19.09 25.36
C LEU A 22 21.18 -17.66 25.00
N GLU A 23 22.35 -17.46 24.39
CA GLU A 23 22.77 -16.16 23.87
C GLU A 23 21.73 -15.62 22.89
N SER A 24 21.31 -16.44 21.92
CA SER A 24 20.34 -16.01 20.92
C SER A 24 18.97 -15.66 21.52
N ILE A 25 18.49 -16.44 22.51
CA ILE A 25 17.24 -16.17 23.23
C ILE A 25 17.32 -14.87 24.01
N PHE A 26 18.39 -14.66 24.78
CA PHE A 26 18.50 -13.47 25.64
C PHE A 26 18.74 -12.18 24.85
N PHE A 27 19.45 -12.23 23.74
CA PHE A 27 19.75 -11.03 22.95
C PHE A 27 18.70 -10.72 21.87
N TYR A 28 18.10 -11.73 21.23
CA TYR A 28 17.20 -11.54 20.09
C TYR A 28 15.78 -12.06 20.32
N GLY A 29 15.57 -12.94 21.30
CA GLY A 29 14.28 -13.57 21.56
C GLY A 29 13.22 -12.68 22.23
N CYS A 30 13.58 -11.47 22.66
CA CYS A 30 12.69 -10.55 23.40
C CYS A 30 12.03 -11.16 24.65
N LEU A 31 12.65 -12.16 25.27
CA LEU A 31 12.05 -12.99 26.33
C LEU A 31 11.38 -12.16 27.45
N ASP A 32 10.07 -12.36 27.64
CA ASP A 32 9.30 -11.61 28.64
C ASP A 32 9.60 -12.03 30.09
N ASP A 33 9.05 -11.28 31.05
CA ASP A 33 9.19 -11.56 32.48
C ASP A 33 8.43 -12.79 32.98
N ASN A 34 7.43 -13.25 32.23
CA ASN A 34 6.57 -14.36 32.59
C ASN A 34 6.97 -15.69 31.95
N THR A 35 8.16 -15.74 31.33
CA THR A 35 8.71 -16.92 30.66
C THR A 35 10.01 -17.36 31.35
N ASN A 36 10.04 -18.62 31.79
CA ASN A 36 11.24 -19.26 32.33
C ASN A 36 11.83 -20.27 31.34
N ILE A 37 13.13 -20.52 31.47
CA ILE A 37 13.87 -21.54 30.73
C ILE A 37 14.18 -22.68 31.69
N ILE A 38 13.67 -23.87 31.42
CA ILE A 38 13.99 -25.08 32.16
C ILE A 38 15.03 -25.87 31.38
N ILE A 39 16.16 -26.14 32.01
CA ILE A 39 17.24 -26.96 31.47
C ILE A 39 17.27 -28.30 32.22
N TYR A 40 16.91 -29.37 31.54
CA TYR A 40 17.02 -30.74 32.04
C TYR A 40 18.40 -31.31 31.65
N THR A 41 19.24 -31.59 32.65
CA THR A 41 20.67 -31.90 32.42
C THR A 41 21.30 -32.74 33.54
N SER A 42 22.61 -33.03 33.46
CA SER A 42 23.39 -33.64 34.55
C SER A 42 23.97 -32.56 35.48
N THR A 43 24.36 -32.96 36.69
CA THR A 43 25.03 -32.08 37.66
C THR A 43 26.27 -31.42 37.06
N GLU A 44 27.10 -32.19 36.34
CA GLU A 44 28.32 -31.72 35.69
C GLU A 44 28.04 -30.58 34.69
N PHE A 45 27.04 -30.75 33.82
CA PHE A 45 26.72 -29.75 32.80
C PHE A 45 25.99 -28.54 33.38
N MET A 46 25.17 -28.73 34.43
CA MET A 46 24.62 -27.61 35.20
C MET A 46 25.76 -26.73 35.75
N ASP A 47 26.80 -27.34 36.33
CA ASP A 47 27.92 -26.60 36.90
C ASP A 47 28.70 -25.83 35.82
N MET A 48 28.89 -26.43 34.63
CA MET A 48 29.48 -25.73 33.48
C MET A 48 28.64 -24.52 33.05
N ILE A 49 27.31 -24.69 32.93
CA ILE A 49 26.41 -23.62 32.50
C ILE A 49 26.40 -22.48 33.52
N LYS A 50 26.35 -22.78 34.82
CA LYS A 50 26.38 -21.76 35.89
C LYS A 50 27.66 -20.95 35.93
N GLN A 51 28.78 -21.48 35.45
CA GLN A 51 30.06 -20.77 35.38
C GLN A 51 30.15 -19.82 34.17
N ASN A 52 29.28 -19.96 33.17
CA ASN A 52 29.26 -19.11 31.99
C ASN A 52 28.55 -17.77 32.27
N SER A 53 29.03 -16.67 31.66
CA SER A 53 28.45 -15.33 31.82
C SER A 53 27.01 -15.22 31.30
N ILE A 54 26.55 -16.14 30.45
CA ILE A 54 25.17 -16.17 29.95
C ILE A 54 24.16 -16.71 30.99
N TYR A 55 24.63 -17.29 32.10
CA TYR A 55 23.76 -17.81 33.14
C TYR A 55 22.94 -16.70 33.82
N ASN A 56 21.63 -16.93 33.93
CA ASN A 56 20.71 -16.02 34.59
C ASN A 56 19.85 -16.79 35.60
N ASP A 57 20.15 -16.63 36.89
CA ASP A 57 19.49 -17.33 38.01
C ASP A 57 18.00 -16.98 38.14
N ASN A 58 17.56 -15.83 37.62
CA ASN A 58 16.15 -15.44 37.64
C ASN A 58 15.33 -16.06 36.50
N LYS A 59 16.00 -16.54 35.45
CA LYS A 59 15.34 -17.05 34.23
C LYS A 59 15.52 -18.55 34.04
N ILE A 60 16.65 -19.11 34.48
CA ILE A 60 17.02 -20.50 34.25
C ILE A 60 16.74 -21.36 35.49
N ILE A 61 15.98 -22.43 35.30
CA ILE A 61 15.67 -23.44 36.32
C ILE A 61 16.27 -24.77 35.85
N PHE A 62 16.96 -25.47 36.75
CA PHE A 62 17.55 -26.76 36.42
C PHE A 62 16.74 -27.93 36.98
N GLU A 63 16.61 -28.97 36.18
CA GLU A 63 16.19 -30.32 36.59
C GLU A 63 17.33 -31.28 36.32
N ILE A 64 17.64 -32.16 37.28
CA ILE A 64 18.90 -32.91 37.26
C ILE A 64 18.63 -34.42 37.15
N ASN A 65 19.33 -35.07 36.22
CA ASN A 65 19.36 -36.53 36.09
C ASN A 65 20.74 -37.05 35.67
N ASP A 66 21.55 -37.46 36.65
CA ASP A 66 22.90 -37.99 36.41
C ASP A 66 22.93 -39.41 35.80
N THR A 67 21.77 -40.05 35.61
CA THR A 67 21.69 -41.41 35.06
C THR A 67 21.63 -41.45 33.52
N TYR A 68 21.54 -40.29 32.87
CA TYR A 68 21.38 -40.11 31.42
C TYR A 68 22.74 -39.94 30.73
N ASN A 69 23.56 -40.98 30.87
CA ASN A 69 24.96 -41.02 30.42
C ASN A 69 25.17 -41.82 29.12
N THR A 70 24.09 -42.14 28.40
CA THR A 70 24.15 -42.79 27.08
C THR A 70 23.39 -41.96 26.05
N ILE A 71 23.80 -42.07 24.78
CA ILE A 71 23.13 -41.40 23.66
C ILE A 71 21.63 -41.75 23.63
N ASP A 72 21.28 -43.02 23.81
CA ASP A 72 19.88 -43.48 23.77
C ASP A 72 19.00 -42.79 24.84
N LYS A 73 19.49 -42.72 26.09
CA LYS A 73 18.78 -42.05 27.18
C LYS A 73 18.70 -40.54 26.95
N ALA A 74 19.82 -39.93 26.52
CA ALA A 74 19.88 -38.50 26.21
C ALA A 74 18.87 -38.12 25.12
N CYS A 75 18.75 -38.93 24.05
CA CYS A 75 17.74 -38.72 23.03
C CYS A 75 16.32 -38.78 23.63
N LYS A 76 16.03 -39.72 24.53
CA LYS A 76 14.69 -39.89 25.11
C LYS A 76 14.35 -38.92 26.24
N ALA A 77 15.29 -38.09 26.70
CA ALA A 77 15.14 -37.19 27.85
C ALA A 77 13.90 -36.30 27.82
N ARG A 78 13.47 -35.86 26.63
CA ARG A 78 12.27 -35.03 26.49
C ARG A 78 10.98 -35.74 26.92
N LEU A 79 10.93 -37.07 26.84
CA LEU A 79 9.76 -37.85 27.26
C LEU A 79 9.54 -37.81 28.78
N ASP A 80 10.56 -37.44 29.56
CA ASP A 80 10.44 -37.27 31.02
C ASP A 80 9.73 -35.98 31.42
N LEU A 81 9.46 -35.05 30.48
CA LEU A 81 8.97 -33.70 30.75
C LEU A 81 7.85 -33.67 31.79
N PHE A 82 6.81 -34.50 31.62
CA PHE A 82 5.65 -34.54 32.50
C PHE A 82 5.86 -35.32 33.81
N ASN A 83 7.06 -35.84 34.05
CA ASN A 83 7.50 -36.42 35.31
C ASN A 83 8.39 -35.47 36.12
N LEU A 84 8.83 -34.35 35.53
CA LEU A 84 9.71 -33.38 36.19
C LEU A 84 8.95 -32.55 37.22
N SER A 85 9.57 -32.34 38.39
CA SER A 85 8.93 -31.66 39.52
C SER A 85 8.52 -30.22 39.17
N SER A 86 9.40 -29.49 38.49
CA SER A 86 9.20 -28.12 37.99
C SER A 86 8.11 -28.00 36.92
N ILE A 87 7.75 -29.08 36.23
CA ILE A 87 6.65 -29.09 35.27
C ILE A 87 5.34 -29.47 35.96
N CYS A 88 5.37 -30.45 36.86
CA CYS A 88 4.18 -30.96 37.56
C CYS A 88 3.63 -30.00 38.62
N THR A 89 4.49 -29.23 39.27
CA THR A 89 4.13 -28.38 40.42
C THR A 89 4.02 -26.89 40.08
N SER A 90 4.25 -26.53 38.81
CA SER A 90 4.29 -25.13 38.37
C SER A 90 2.96 -24.63 37.80
N THR A 91 2.93 -23.32 37.54
CA THR A 91 1.82 -22.61 36.87
C THR A 91 2.09 -22.43 35.36
N TYR A 92 2.98 -23.26 34.77
CA TYR A 92 3.27 -23.17 33.33
C TYR A 92 2.09 -23.70 32.53
N THR A 93 1.51 -22.81 31.72
CA THR A 93 0.34 -23.10 30.89
C THR A 93 0.72 -23.48 29.47
N LYS A 94 1.85 -22.96 28.97
CA LYS A 94 2.36 -23.19 27.62
C LYS A 94 3.83 -23.57 27.68
N ILE A 95 4.21 -24.58 26.89
CA ILE A 95 5.57 -25.12 26.85
C ILE A 95 6.06 -25.11 25.42
N LEU A 96 7.26 -24.55 25.20
CA LEU A 96 8.02 -24.59 23.97
C LEU A 96 9.29 -25.42 24.21
N CYS A 97 9.34 -26.65 23.71
CA CYS A 97 10.55 -27.47 23.74
C CYS A 97 11.44 -27.13 22.55
N LEU A 98 12.72 -26.90 22.82
CA LEU A 98 13.74 -26.59 21.81
C LEU A 98 14.91 -27.57 21.92
N ASP A 99 15.39 -28.07 20.79
CA ASP A 99 16.70 -28.73 20.71
C ASP A 99 17.83 -27.73 20.94
N ALA A 100 18.98 -28.24 21.37
CA ALA A 100 20.15 -27.41 21.65
C ALA A 100 20.75 -26.77 20.37
N ASP A 101 20.50 -27.34 19.19
CA ASP A 101 21.03 -26.88 17.91
C ASP A 101 20.11 -25.84 17.20
N ILE A 102 19.55 -24.93 18.00
CA ILE A 102 18.65 -23.87 17.57
C ILE A 102 19.28 -22.49 17.80
N ILE A 103 19.03 -21.55 16.88
CA ILE A 103 19.27 -20.12 17.07
C ILE A 103 17.94 -19.35 16.96
N VAL A 104 17.71 -18.44 17.90
CA VAL A 104 16.58 -17.51 17.92
C VAL A 104 17.04 -16.14 17.45
N LYS A 105 16.38 -15.59 16.44
CA LYS A 105 16.73 -14.30 15.81
C LYS A 105 15.58 -13.27 15.78
N GLY A 106 14.49 -13.55 16.48
CA GLY A 106 13.32 -12.68 16.56
C GLY A 106 12.43 -13.02 17.76
N ASP A 107 11.37 -12.24 17.95
CA ASP A 107 10.51 -12.31 19.15
C ASP A 107 9.88 -13.70 19.35
N ILE A 108 10.30 -14.38 20.40
CA ILE A 108 9.83 -15.72 20.77
C ILE A 108 8.48 -15.68 21.50
N ASN A 109 8.08 -14.53 22.06
CA ASN A 109 6.83 -14.44 22.82
C ASN A 109 5.62 -14.56 21.90
N SER A 110 5.73 -13.99 20.68
CA SER A 110 4.72 -14.13 19.63
C SER A 110 4.36 -15.59 19.34
N ILE A 111 5.29 -16.52 19.50
CA ILE A 111 5.10 -17.94 19.22
C ILE A 111 4.14 -18.59 20.21
N PHE A 112 4.17 -18.20 21.48
CA PHE A 112 3.20 -18.71 22.46
C PHE A 112 1.76 -18.29 22.15
N SER A 113 1.55 -17.19 21.42
CA SER A 113 0.21 -16.71 21.04
C SER A 113 -0.47 -17.58 19.96
N ILE A 114 0.29 -18.43 19.28
CA ILE A 114 -0.18 -19.29 18.19
C ILE A 114 -1.10 -20.40 18.68
N ILE A 115 -0.90 -20.89 19.90
CA ILE A 115 -1.65 -22.02 20.44
C ILE A 115 -3.13 -21.65 20.58
N LYS A 116 -3.98 -22.39 19.84
CA LYS A 116 -5.44 -22.28 19.87
C LYS A 116 -6.13 -23.53 20.41
N ASP A 117 -5.51 -24.68 20.20
CA ASP A 117 -6.07 -26.01 20.48
C ASP A 117 -5.10 -26.82 21.36
N ASP A 118 -5.62 -27.82 22.06
CA ASP A 118 -4.85 -28.75 22.91
C ASP A 118 -4.17 -29.87 22.08
N ILE A 119 -3.36 -29.45 21.10
CA ILE A 119 -2.63 -30.32 20.17
C ILE A 119 -1.14 -29.97 20.14
N LEU A 120 -0.33 -30.82 19.50
CA LEU A 120 1.10 -30.62 19.36
C LEU A 120 1.41 -29.75 18.12
N TYR A 121 1.86 -28.50 18.33
CA TYR A 121 2.34 -27.66 17.23
C TYR A 121 3.81 -27.94 16.98
N THR A 122 4.15 -28.29 15.73
CA THR A 122 5.50 -28.75 15.34
C THR A 122 5.92 -28.12 14.01
N LEU A 123 7.19 -28.23 13.64
CA LEU A 123 7.66 -27.78 12.33
C LEU A 123 7.66 -28.95 11.34
N GLU A 124 6.95 -28.79 10.21
CA GLU A 124 6.90 -29.75 9.11
C GLU A 124 8.31 -30.18 8.66
N GLU A 125 8.53 -31.49 8.58
CA GLU A 125 9.79 -32.10 8.16
C GLU A 125 9.52 -33.51 7.63
N GLY A 126 9.93 -33.77 6.38
CA GLY A 126 9.83 -35.08 5.76
C GLY A 126 8.41 -35.62 5.59
N ASN A 127 8.29 -36.92 5.31
CA ASN A 127 7.02 -37.60 5.10
C ASN A 127 6.96 -38.96 5.79
N ILE A 128 5.76 -39.38 6.17
CA ILE A 128 5.52 -40.66 6.84
C ILE A 128 5.71 -41.88 5.92
N ASP A 129 5.75 -41.69 4.59
CA ASP A 129 6.06 -42.74 3.61
C ASP A 129 7.52 -42.76 3.14
N ASP A 130 8.40 -41.98 3.79
CA ASP A 130 9.82 -41.95 3.42
C ASP A 130 10.48 -43.33 3.63
N PRO A 131 11.17 -43.88 2.62
CA PRO A 131 11.80 -45.20 2.71
C PRO A 131 12.98 -45.23 3.68
N LEU A 132 13.55 -44.08 4.01
CA LEU A 132 14.58 -43.94 5.03
C LEU A 132 13.99 -43.97 6.44
N ASP A 133 12.68 -44.03 6.66
CA ASP A 133 12.06 -44.34 7.95
C ASP A 133 12.46 -43.41 9.13
N TYR A 134 12.87 -42.17 8.84
CA TYR A 134 13.14 -41.15 9.85
C TYR A 134 11.88 -40.62 10.55
N TRP A 135 10.70 -40.81 9.92
CA TRP A 135 9.40 -40.37 10.41
C TRP A 135 8.40 -41.52 10.65
N GLY A 136 8.88 -42.77 10.66
CA GLY A 136 8.11 -43.92 11.14
C GLY A 136 7.29 -44.68 10.09
N ASN A 137 7.68 -44.65 8.81
CA ASN A 137 7.10 -45.47 7.75
C ASN A 137 6.86 -46.93 8.17
N THR A 138 7.80 -47.56 8.87
CA THR A 138 7.62 -48.93 9.38
C THR A 138 6.57 -49.06 10.47
N LEU A 139 6.34 -48.00 11.28
CA LEU A 139 5.28 -47.95 12.29
C LEU A 139 3.90 -47.79 11.66
N PHE A 140 3.79 -47.06 10.55
CA PHE A 140 2.54 -46.91 9.79
C PHE A 140 2.21 -48.15 8.96
N GLY A 141 3.21 -48.82 8.39
CA GLY A 141 3.03 -50.03 7.57
C GLY A 141 2.10 -49.77 6.37
N ASN A 142 1.11 -50.64 6.14
CA ASN A 142 0.14 -50.45 5.05
C ASN A 142 -0.89 -49.33 5.33
N ASN A 143 -0.89 -48.74 6.53
CA ASN A 143 -1.85 -47.69 6.88
C ASN A 143 -1.44 -46.31 6.40
N THR A 144 -0.24 -46.15 5.83
CA THR A 144 0.27 -44.86 5.36
C THR A 144 -0.63 -44.25 4.28
N ASP A 145 -1.28 -45.07 3.46
CA ASP A 145 -2.22 -44.64 2.42
C ASP A 145 -3.57 -44.15 2.97
N ASN A 146 -3.85 -44.34 4.26
CA ASN A 146 -5.06 -43.83 4.91
C ASN A 146 -5.00 -42.31 5.17
N TYR A 147 -3.82 -41.70 5.03
CA TYR A 147 -3.60 -40.28 5.31
C TYR A 147 -3.40 -39.51 4.00
N SER A 148 -4.27 -38.53 3.76
CA SER A 148 -4.19 -37.67 2.56
C SER A 148 -3.03 -36.68 2.63
N ASP A 149 -2.72 -36.18 3.83
CA ASP A 149 -1.51 -35.41 4.10
C ASP A 149 -0.50 -36.33 4.77
N LYS A 150 0.61 -36.61 4.08
CA LYS A 150 1.69 -37.47 4.56
C LYS A 150 2.87 -36.68 5.14
N SER A 151 2.76 -35.36 5.23
CA SER A 151 3.83 -34.52 5.75
C SER A 151 4.05 -34.77 7.24
N ALA A 152 5.26 -35.16 7.60
CA ALA A 152 5.65 -35.42 8.98
C ALA A 152 6.19 -34.14 9.64
N PHE A 153 6.88 -34.27 10.77
CA PHE A 153 7.44 -33.14 11.50
C PHE A 153 8.69 -33.49 12.29
N THR A 154 9.44 -32.45 12.63
CA THR A 154 10.60 -32.50 13.51
C THR A 154 10.18 -32.52 14.96
N SER A 155 10.92 -33.26 15.79
CA SER A 155 10.75 -33.24 17.25
C SER A 155 11.61 -32.17 17.94
N GLY A 156 12.43 -31.43 17.17
CA GLY A 156 13.33 -30.41 17.71
C GLY A 156 12.64 -29.11 18.11
N ILE A 157 11.41 -28.87 17.65
CA ILE A 157 10.57 -27.75 18.06
C ILE A 157 9.18 -28.27 18.35
N LEU A 158 8.77 -28.25 19.62
CA LEU A 158 7.43 -28.68 20.06
C LEU A 158 6.78 -27.55 20.86
N LEU A 159 5.62 -27.09 20.44
CA LEU A 159 4.85 -26.06 21.12
C LEU A 159 3.47 -26.61 21.49
N PHE A 160 3.07 -26.49 22.76
CA PHE A 160 1.80 -27.02 23.22
C PHE A 160 1.33 -26.42 24.56
N ASN A 161 0.04 -26.57 24.85
CA ASN A 161 -0.50 -26.34 26.19
C ASN A 161 -0.08 -27.46 27.14
N ASN A 162 0.26 -27.11 28.38
CA ASN A 162 0.49 -28.07 29.46
C ASN A 162 -0.86 -28.65 29.93
N CYS A 163 -1.42 -29.58 29.16
CA CYS A 163 -2.76 -30.12 29.36
C CYS A 163 -2.80 -31.65 29.28
N GLU A 164 -3.93 -32.23 29.69
CA GLU A 164 -4.12 -33.68 29.79
C GLU A 164 -4.02 -34.38 28.43
N THR A 165 -4.49 -33.73 27.35
CA THR A 165 -4.41 -34.28 25.99
C THR A 165 -2.96 -34.55 25.58
N ILE A 166 -2.05 -33.61 25.84
CA ILE A 166 -0.64 -33.75 25.48
C ILE A 166 0.08 -34.71 26.43
N LYS A 167 -0.28 -34.73 27.72
CA LYS A 167 0.22 -35.75 28.67
C LYS A 167 -0.13 -37.16 28.21
N ASN A 168 -1.37 -37.38 27.80
CA ASN A 168 -1.82 -38.67 27.26
C ASN A 168 -1.09 -39.05 25.96
N LEU A 169 -0.84 -38.08 25.08
CA LEU A 169 -0.04 -38.31 23.87
C LEU A 169 1.38 -38.77 24.21
N PHE A 170 2.06 -38.11 25.15
CA PHE A 170 3.40 -38.52 25.61
C PHE A 170 3.37 -39.90 26.28
N GLY A 171 2.33 -40.19 27.08
CA GLY A 171 2.12 -41.52 27.66
C GLY A 171 2.00 -42.61 26.60
N ALA A 172 1.21 -42.38 25.55
CA ALA A 172 1.06 -43.32 24.45
C ALA A 172 2.37 -43.54 23.67
N ILE A 173 3.16 -42.48 23.46
CA ILE A 173 4.49 -42.58 22.85
C ILE A 173 5.40 -43.49 23.67
N ILE A 174 5.45 -43.30 25.00
CA ILE A 174 6.26 -44.11 25.90
C ILE A 174 5.80 -45.58 25.88
N GLU A 175 4.49 -45.83 25.91
CA GLU A 175 3.94 -47.18 25.82
C GLU A 175 4.31 -47.89 24.51
N ASP A 176 4.19 -47.22 23.36
CA ASP A 176 4.50 -47.81 22.05
C ASP A 176 6.00 -48.09 21.91
N ILE A 177 6.87 -47.21 22.45
CA ILE A 177 8.33 -47.46 22.52
C ILE A 177 8.63 -48.73 23.34
N GLN A 178 7.92 -48.96 24.45
CA GLN A 178 8.11 -50.16 25.29
C GLN A 178 7.57 -51.44 24.63
N LYS A 179 6.46 -51.34 23.88
CA LYS A 179 5.82 -52.48 23.21
C LYS A 179 6.51 -52.89 21.91
N MET A 180 7.18 -51.96 21.22
CA MET A 180 7.79 -52.19 19.90
C MET A 180 9.31 -51.89 19.86
N PRO A 181 10.13 -52.32 20.83
CA PRO A 181 11.50 -51.86 20.99
C PRO A 181 12.46 -52.26 19.85
N ASN A 182 12.13 -53.29 19.06
CA ASN A 182 13.02 -53.89 18.06
C ASN A 182 12.78 -53.41 16.61
N HIS A 183 11.83 -52.50 16.37
CA HIS A 183 11.49 -52.10 14.99
C HIS A 183 12.46 -51.09 14.37
N LEU A 184 13.28 -50.41 15.20
CA LEU A 184 14.16 -49.33 14.77
C LEU A 184 15.48 -49.38 15.57
N TYR A 185 16.36 -50.34 15.26
CA TYR A 185 17.55 -50.67 16.06
C TYR A 185 18.62 -49.54 16.14
N ASP A 186 18.44 -48.42 15.43
CA ASP A 186 19.43 -47.32 15.32
C ASP A 186 18.81 -45.90 15.28
N ARG A 187 17.52 -45.70 15.59
CA ARG A 187 16.84 -44.41 15.30
C ARG A 187 16.16 -43.73 16.51
N PRO A 188 16.18 -42.37 16.58
CA PRO A 188 15.65 -41.58 17.70
C PRO A 188 14.14 -41.78 17.92
N TYR A 189 13.58 -41.33 19.05
CA TYR A 189 12.15 -41.47 19.43
C TYR A 189 11.16 -40.70 18.53
N GLN A 190 11.64 -39.82 17.64
CA GLN A 190 10.81 -38.99 16.75
C GLN A 190 9.78 -39.78 15.90
N PRO A 191 10.10 -40.94 15.28
CA PRO A 191 9.13 -41.78 14.59
C PRO A 191 7.92 -42.16 15.45
N TYR A 192 8.14 -42.50 16.72
CA TYR A 192 7.05 -42.85 17.64
C TYR A 192 6.17 -41.65 17.98
N MET A 193 6.76 -40.46 18.06
CA MET A 193 6.04 -39.21 18.27
C MET A 193 5.19 -38.84 17.06
N VAL A 194 5.76 -38.92 15.85
CA VAL A 194 5.02 -38.72 14.60
C VAL A 194 3.88 -39.74 14.48
N TYR A 195 4.17 -41.02 14.67
CA TYR A 195 3.18 -42.09 14.61
C TYR A 195 1.99 -41.85 15.54
N ASN A 196 2.24 -41.56 16.82
CA ASN A 196 1.18 -41.33 17.79
C ASN A 196 0.42 -40.03 17.53
N ALA A 197 1.10 -38.96 17.08
CA ALA A 197 0.46 -37.71 16.70
C ALA A 197 -0.55 -37.90 15.55
N PHE A 198 -0.18 -38.67 14.52
CA PHE A 198 -1.08 -39.03 13.42
C PHE A 198 -2.22 -39.92 13.89
N LYS A 199 -1.91 -40.99 14.65
CA LYS A 199 -2.88 -41.96 15.18
C LYS A 199 -4.00 -41.30 15.99
N TYR A 200 -3.67 -40.26 16.76
CA TYR A 200 -4.64 -39.51 17.57
C TYR A 200 -5.09 -38.19 16.94
N ASN A 201 -4.66 -37.87 15.72
CA ASN A 201 -4.92 -36.59 15.05
C ASN A 201 -4.63 -35.37 15.95
N CYS A 202 -3.51 -35.41 16.67
CA CYS A 202 -3.17 -34.49 17.76
C CYS A 202 -1.94 -33.63 17.41
N TYR A 203 -1.92 -33.05 16.21
CA TYR A 203 -0.81 -32.18 15.80
C TYR A 203 -1.20 -31.13 14.76
N ASN A 204 -0.36 -30.10 14.66
CA ASN A 204 -0.33 -29.18 13.52
C ASN A 204 1.13 -28.88 13.16
N ASN A 205 1.56 -29.31 11.99
CA ASN A 205 2.92 -29.08 11.49
C ASN A 205 3.05 -27.89 10.53
N LYS A 206 1.95 -27.22 10.18
CA LYS A 206 1.91 -26.18 9.14
C LYS A 206 2.11 -24.77 9.70
N ILE A 207 1.52 -24.49 10.86
CA ILE A 207 1.46 -23.11 11.39
C ILE A 207 2.85 -22.60 11.77
N LEU A 208 3.70 -23.45 12.39
CA LEU A 208 5.05 -23.03 12.80
C LEU A 208 5.98 -22.72 11.62
N LYS A 209 5.64 -23.08 10.37
CA LYS A 209 6.45 -22.72 9.20
C LYS A 209 6.56 -21.20 8.98
N GLN A 210 5.65 -20.42 9.57
CA GLN A 210 5.71 -18.95 9.53
C GLN A 210 6.72 -18.37 10.54
N TYR A 211 7.14 -19.17 11.53
CA TYR A 211 7.92 -18.72 12.68
C TYR A 211 9.25 -19.45 12.82
N ALA A 212 9.37 -20.64 12.24
CA ALA A 212 10.53 -21.49 12.34
C ALA A 212 10.89 -22.12 10.98
N VAL A 213 12.18 -22.30 10.75
CA VAL A 213 12.75 -22.96 9.57
C VAL A 213 13.74 -24.04 9.97
N ASN A 214 13.86 -25.04 9.11
CA ASN A 214 14.76 -26.17 9.31
C ASN A 214 15.87 -26.16 8.25
N ASN A 215 17.12 -26.30 8.71
CA ASN A 215 18.33 -26.32 7.89
C ASN A 215 18.50 -25.11 6.97
N ASP A 216 17.93 -23.97 7.37
CA ASP A 216 18.06 -22.70 6.68
C ASP A 216 19.13 -21.83 7.34
N HIS A 217 20.20 -21.58 6.60
CA HIS A 217 21.33 -20.75 7.01
C HIS A 217 21.21 -19.31 6.49
N ASN A 218 20.06 -18.93 5.91
CA ASN A 218 19.79 -17.56 5.48
C ASN A 218 19.49 -16.65 6.67
N ILE A 219 20.47 -15.83 7.03
CA ILE A 219 20.33 -14.82 8.10
C ILE A 219 19.24 -13.78 7.81
N ASN A 220 18.89 -13.58 6.54
CA ASN A 220 17.86 -12.63 6.11
C ASN A 220 16.46 -13.28 6.01
N SER A 221 16.28 -14.53 6.45
CA SER A 221 14.94 -15.12 6.57
C SER A 221 14.07 -14.23 7.48
N ASP A 222 12.75 -14.21 7.29
CA ASP A 222 11.84 -13.47 8.19
C ASP A 222 11.46 -14.27 9.44
N THR A 223 11.87 -15.55 9.53
CA THR A 223 11.48 -16.45 10.64
C THR A 223 12.26 -16.21 11.93
N ALA A 224 11.63 -16.44 13.09
CA ALA A 224 12.25 -16.19 14.39
C ALA A 224 13.17 -17.33 14.88
N ILE A 225 12.89 -18.58 14.52
CA ILE A 225 13.62 -19.76 15.01
C ILE A 225 14.29 -20.51 13.85
N HIS A 226 15.58 -20.81 13.99
CA HIS A 226 16.37 -21.57 13.01
C HIS A 226 16.91 -22.85 13.65
N LEU A 227 16.48 -24.00 13.13
CA LEU A 227 16.97 -25.32 13.50
C LEU A 227 18.09 -25.76 12.53
N PHE A 228 19.26 -26.16 13.04
CA PHE A 228 20.45 -26.50 12.23
C PHE A 228 20.64 -28.01 12.02
N SER A 229 19.62 -28.82 12.34
CA SER A 229 19.73 -30.27 12.46
C SER A 229 20.02 -31.00 11.13
N ARG A 230 21.29 -31.34 10.87
CA ARG A 230 21.73 -32.16 9.71
C ARG A 230 22.16 -33.59 10.06
N GLY A 231 21.58 -34.21 11.08
CA GLY A 231 21.94 -35.56 11.53
C GLY A 231 23.14 -35.62 12.47
N GLN A 232 23.72 -36.81 12.71
CA GLN A 232 24.63 -37.20 13.82
C GLN A 232 25.94 -36.38 14.03
N TYR A 233 26.16 -35.27 13.33
CA TYR A 233 27.42 -34.51 13.34
C TYR A 233 27.33 -33.23 14.19
N CYS A 234 27.27 -33.38 15.52
CA CYS A 234 27.21 -32.26 16.48
C CYS A 234 28.29 -31.17 16.25
N ALA A 235 29.52 -31.55 15.86
CA ALA A 235 30.57 -30.56 15.55
C ALA A 235 30.23 -29.62 14.37
N LEU A 236 29.52 -30.13 13.37
CA LEU A 236 29.17 -29.38 12.17
C LEU A 236 28.02 -28.41 12.46
N ASN A 237 27.01 -28.86 13.21
CA ASN A 237 25.92 -27.99 13.65
C ASN A 237 26.47 -26.82 14.48
N LEU A 238 27.42 -27.08 15.41
CA LEU A 238 28.05 -26.03 16.21
C LEU A 238 28.77 -25.00 15.33
N GLN A 239 29.51 -25.45 14.31
CA GLN A 239 30.19 -24.55 13.38
C GLN A 239 29.20 -23.66 12.62
N TYR A 240 28.09 -24.23 12.13
CA TYR A 240 27.07 -23.46 11.42
C TYR A 240 26.30 -22.50 12.32
N MET A 241 25.95 -22.92 13.53
CA MET A 241 25.32 -22.06 14.52
C MET A 241 26.21 -20.89 14.89
N SER A 242 27.50 -21.15 15.15
CA SER A 242 28.47 -20.09 15.44
C SER A 242 28.55 -19.12 14.26
N ALA A 243 28.78 -19.62 13.04
CA ALA A 243 28.87 -18.78 11.86
C ALA A 243 27.58 -17.97 11.61
N PHE A 244 26.41 -18.57 11.82
CA PHE A 244 25.13 -17.90 11.65
C PHE A 244 24.92 -16.80 12.70
N LEU A 245 25.20 -17.09 13.96
CA LEU A 245 25.09 -16.13 15.05
C LEU A 245 26.12 -15.00 14.90
N ASP A 246 27.33 -15.30 14.45
CA ASP A 246 28.36 -14.29 14.14
C ASP A 246 27.92 -13.36 13.01
N ASN A 247 27.25 -13.89 11.99
CA ASN A 247 26.68 -13.08 10.92
C ASN A 247 25.48 -12.24 11.39
N ILE A 248 24.66 -12.72 12.31
CA ILE A 248 23.62 -11.90 12.96
C ILE A 248 24.27 -10.77 13.77
N LYS A 249 25.27 -11.10 14.59
CA LYS A 249 26.06 -10.15 15.38
C LYS A 249 26.84 -9.14 14.53
N ALA A 250 26.99 -9.40 13.23
CA ALA A 250 27.65 -8.48 12.30
C ALA A 250 26.71 -7.40 11.75
N LYS A 251 25.40 -7.38 12.06
CA LYS A 251 24.46 -6.37 11.55
C LYS A 251 23.97 -5.42 12.64
N ILE A 252 23.67 -4.18 12.25
CA ILE A 252 23.02 -3.20 13.13
C ILE A 252 21.57 -3.66 13.36
N THR A 253 21.20 -3.89 14.63
CA THR A 253 19.83 -4.27 15.03
C THR A 253 18.82 -3.21 14.56
N PRO A 254 17.61 -3.57 14.08
CA PRO A 254 16.61 -2.61 13.57
C PRO A 254 15.90 -1.83 14.69
N ILE A 255 16.68 -1.24 15.59
CA ILE A 255 16.22 -0.36 16.66
C ILE A 255 16.80 1.02 16.41
N PHE A 256 15.92 1.99 16.25
CA PHE A 256 16.27 3.40 16.18
C PHE A 256 15.95 4.05 17.52
N PHE A 257 16.89 4.76 18.13
CA PHE A 257 16.62 5.39 19.42
C PHE A 257 17.22 6.77 19.58
N GLN A 258 16.55 7.57 20.41
CA GLN A 258 16.97 8.92 20.77
C GLN A 258 16.91 9.08 22.29
N THR A 259 17.70 10.02 22.81
CA THR A 259 17.61 10.43 24.21
C THR A 259 17.55 11.95 24.32
N ASN A 260 16.63 12.45 25.12
CA ASN A 260 16.51 13.84 25.49
C ASN A 260 15.64 13.96 26.75
N LYS A 261 15.63 15.13 27.40
CA LYS A 261 14.79 15.41 28.56
C LYS A 261 13.29 15.42 28.25
N SER A 262 12.92 15.74 27.02
CA SER A 262 11.54 15.84 26.56
C SER A 262 11.34 14.99 25.31
N TYR A 263 10.21 14.30 25.27
CA TYR A 263 9.78 13.53 24.11
C TYR A 263 9.69 14.44 22.86
N PRO A 264 10.18 14.03 21.68
CA PRO A 264 10.11 14.85 20.47
C PRO A 264 8.67 15.12 20.05
N GLU A 265 8.46 16.22 19.34
CA GLU A 265 7.13 16.54 18.79
C GLU A 265 6.65 15.46 17.80
N GLN A 266 5.35 15.20 17.77
CA GLN A 266 4.78 14.06 17.03
C GLN A 266 5.12 14.07 15.54
N TYR A 267 5.16 15.24 14.89
CA TYR A 267 5.52 15.34 13.47
C TYR A 267 6.96 14.85 13.20
N ILE A 268 7.89 15.05 14.14
CA ILE A 268 9.27 14.57 14.03
C ILE A 268 9.25 13.03 14.07
N ILE A 269 8.49 12.46 15.01
CA ILE A 269 8.32 11.00 15.15
C ILE A 269 7.73 10.39 13.88
N ASP A 270 6.72 11.04 13.30
CA ASP A 270 6.05 10.54 12.10
C ASP A 270 6.99 10.53 10.89
N ILE A 271 7.78 11.59 10.69
CA ILE A 271 8.77 11.63 9.60
C ILE A 271 9.89 10.61 9.86
N ILE A 272 10.36 10.45 11.11
CA ILE A 272 11.35 9.41 11.43
C ILE A 272 10.77 8.04 11.07
N LYS A 273 9.57 7.69 11.54
CA LYS A 273 8.94 6.39 11.29
C LYS A 273 8.73 6.12 9.80
N ASP A 274 8.37 7.13 9.01
CA ASP A 274 8.32 7.04 7.54
C ASP A 274 9.67 6.61 6.94
N LYS A 275 10.78 7.20 7.38
CA LYS A 275 12.13 6.84 6.90
C LYS A 275 12.64 5.50 7.44
N LEU A 276 12.09 5.01 8.53
CA LEU A 276 12.45 3.72 9.12
C LEU A 276 11.75 2.53 8.45
N GLY A 277 10.46 2.66 8.15
CA GLY A 277 9.62 1.56 7.68
C GLY A 277 9.19 0.59 8.80
N ASN A 278 8.24 -0.30 8.49
CA ASN A 278 7.50 -1.09 9.50
C ASN A 278 8.33 -2.11 10.30
N HIS A 279 9.53 -2.46 9.85
CA HIS A 279 10.38 -3.47 10.49
C HIS A 279 11.36 -2.88 11.51
N TRP A 280 11.40 -1.55 11.65
CA TRP A 280 12.25 -0.84 12.60
C TRP A 280 11.46 -0.38 13.83
N GLU A 281 12.04 -0.57 15.00
CA GLU A 281 11.46 -0.12 16.26
C GLU A 281 12.04 1.24 16.68
N TYR A 282 11.18 2.24 16.89
CA TYR A 282 11.58 3.54 17.44
C TYR A 282 11.47 3.54 18.97
N LYS A 283 12.55 3.91 19.67
CA LYS A 283 12.58 4.07 21.14
C LYS A 283 13.06 5.45 21.56
N PHE A 284 12.48 5.94 22.65
CA PHE A 284 12.89 7.20 23.27
C PHE A 284 13.21 6.99 24.74
N TYR A 285 14.28 7.63 25.21
CA TYR A 285 14.72 7.56 26.61
C TYR A 285 14.93 8.96 27.18
N ASP A 286 14.13 9.31 28.18
CA ASP A 286 14.45 10.41 29.08
C ASP A 286 15.41 9.98 30.20
N ASP A 287 15.83 10.91 31.05
CA ASP A 287 16.78 10.63 32.13
C ASP A 287 16.29 9.50 33.08
N SER A 288 14.98 9.38 33.31
CA SER A 288 14.42 8.31 34.16
C SER A 288 14.50 6.97 33.45
N ALA A 289 14.07 6.93 32.18
CA ALA A 289 14.12 5.72 31.36
C ALA A 289 15.55 5.22 31.13
N VAL A 290 16.54 6.12 31.09
CA VAL A 290 17.97 5.76 31.06
C VAL A 290 18.38 5.01 32.33
N ILE A 291 18.00 5.52 33.51
CA ILE A 291 18.30 4.86 34.79
C ILE A 291 17.60 3.49 34.86
N ASP A 292 16.32 3.41 34.47
CA ASP A 292 15.58 2.16 34.42
C ASP A 292 16.25 1.15 33.48
N PHE A 293 16.73 1.62 32.32
CA PHE A 293 17.49 0.78 31.39
C PHE A 293 18.75 0.21 32.04
N PHE A 294 19.55 1.02 32.74
CA PHE A 294 20.75 0.54 33.44
C PHE A 294 20.41 -0.49 34.54
N GLN A 295 19.34 -0.27 35.31
CA GLN A 295 18.92 -1.19 36.36
C GLN A 295 18.50 -2.55 35.81
N ASN A 296 17.80 -2.54 34.67
CA ASN A 296 17.29 -3.74 34.02
C ASN A 296 18.34 -4.47 33.18
N ASN A 297 19.43 -3.81 32.80
CA ASN A 297 20.47 -4.35 31.93
C ASN A 297 21.86 -4.30 32.57
N LYS A 298 22.01 -4.80 33.80
CA LYS A 298 23.28 -4.77 34.54
C LYS A 298 24.38 -5.53 33.80
N CYS A 299 25.55 -4.91 33.70
CA CYS A 299 26.75 -5.49 33.10
C CYS A 299 27.86 -5.58 34.15
N SER A 300 28.40 -6.78 34.37
CA SER A 300 29.47 -7.02 35.35
C SER A 300 30.77 -6.26 35.03
N GLU A 301 31.00 -5.91 33.77
CA GLU A 301 32.13 -5.07 33.32
C GLU A 301 32.00 -3.61 33.80
N PHE A 302 30.78 -3.14 34.03
CA PHE A 302 30.47 -1.73 34.37
C PHE A 302 29.54 -1.64 35.60
N PRO A 303 29.95 -2.13 36.77
CA PRO A 303 29.07 -2.32 37.93
C PRO A 303 28.53 -1.01 38.52
N LEU A 304 29.23 0.11 38.34
CA LEU A 304 28.87 1.43 38.87
C LEU A 304 28.38 2.41 37.78
N ILE A 305 27.80 1.89 36.68
CA ILE A 305 27.41 2.72 35.54
C ILE A 305 26.43 3.85 35.91
N ILE A 306 25.50 3.60 36.84
CA ILE A 306 24.54 4.60 37.31
C ILE A 306 25.24 5.72 38.08
N GLU A 307 26.16 5.38 38.98
CA GLU A 307 26.96 6.37 39.72
C GLU A 307 27.82 7.20 38.78
N LYS A 308 28.42 6.55 37.77
CA LYS A 308 29.20 7.21 36.73
C LYS A 308 28.35 8.20 35.93
N TYR A 309 27.19 7.77 35.44
CA TYR A 309 26.26 8.60 34.68
C TYR A 309 25.85 9.85 35.49
N ASN A 310 25.51 9.66 36.77
CA ASN A 310 25.12 10.75 37.66
C ASN A 310 26.28 11.73 38.00
N SER A 311 27.53 11.26 37.98
CA SER A 311 28.72 12.08 38.23
C SER A 311 29.03 13.08 37.09
N ILE A 312 28.51 12.84 35.89
CA ILE A 312 28.75 13.70 34.72
C ILE A 312 27.81 14.91 34.78
N ALA A 313 28.35 16.13 34.67
CA ALA A 313 27.54 17.35 34.75
C ALA A 313 26.85 17.71 33.42
N SER A 314 27.49 17.44 32.28
CA SER A 314 26.99 17.79 30.95
C SER A 314 25.97 16.76 30.45
N GLY A 315 24.82 17.24 29.97
CA GLY A 315 23.79 16.37 29.36
C GLY A 315 24.28 15.66 28.08
N ALA A 316 25.13 16.32 27.28
CA ALA A 316 25.68 15.72 26.06
C ALA A 316 26.58 14.52 26.38
N HIS A 317 27.48 14.67 27.36
CA HIS A 317 28.34 13.56 27.79
C HIS A 317 27.56 12.46 28.51
N ARG A 318 26.48 12.78 29.25
CA ARG A 318 25.57 11.74 29.77
C ARG A 318 24.95 10.92 28.63
N ALA A 319 24.48 11.58 27.58
CA ALA A 319 23.94 10.93 26.41
C ALA A 319 25.00 10.10 25.66
N ASP A 320 26.26 10.53 25.61
CA ASP A 320 27.37 9.74 25.03
C ASP A 320 27.61 8.45 25.82
N LEU A 321 27.70 8.51 27.15
CA LEU A 321 27.86 7.31 27.98
C LEU A 321 26.68 6.35 27.81
N PHE A 322 25.45 6.87 27.80
CA PHE A 322 24.25 6.05 27.63
C PHE A 322 24.19 5.41 26.24
N ARG A 323 24.42 6.16 25.16
CA ARG A 323 24.34 5.62 23.78
C ARG A 323 25.40 4.54 23.56
N TYR A 324 26.61 4.69 24.09
CA TYR A 324 27.63 3.63 24.03
C TYR A 324 27.20 2.39 24.80
N TYR A 325 26.66 2.55 26.00
CA TYR A 325 26.18 1.43 26.82
C TYR A 325 25.02 0.69 26.14
N TYR A 326 24.06 1.44 25.61
CA TYR A 326 22.91 0.90 24.90
C TYR A 326 23.33 0.12 23.65
N ILE A 327 24.11 0.74 22.77
CA ILE A 327 24.57 0.11 21.52
C ILE A 327 25.47 -1.10 21.83
N TYR A 328 26.32 -1.05 22.87
CA TYR A 328 27.11 -2.20 23.29
C TYR A 328 26.24 -3.41 23.65
N LEU A 329 25.12 -3.20 24.33
CA LEU A 329 24.26 -4.30 24.80
C LEU A 329 23.23 -4.76 23.76
N LYS A 330 22.63 -3.83 23.01
CA LYS A 330 21.46 -4.10 22.16
C LYS A 330 21.74 -3.88 20.67
N GLY A 331 22.85 -3.25 20.31
CA GLY A 331 23.06 -2.70 18.98
C GLY A 331 22.08 -1.57 18.68
N GLY A 332 21.95 -1.24 17.39
CA GLY A 332 20.96 -0.27 16.91
C GLY A 332 21.57 1.01 16.38
N PHE A 333 20.70 1.96 16.04
CA PHE A 333 21.04 3.24 15.44
C PHE A 333 20.56 4.38 16.33
N PHE A 334 21.50 5.20 16.78
CA PHE A 334 21.26 6.38 17.60
C PHE A 334 21.29 7.65 16.75
N MET A 335 20.37 8.57 17.03
CA MET A 335 20.35 9.92 16.47
C MET A 335 20.06 10.96 17.56
N ASP A 336 20.83 12.05 17.62
CA ASP A 336 20.52 13.17 18.50
C ASP A 336 19.14 13.76 18.15
N SER A 337 18.45 14.31 19.15
CA SER A 337 17.10 14.86 18.98
C SER A 337 17.05 16.19 18.21
N ASP A 338 18.20 16.83 17.97
CA ASP A 338 18.37 17.99 17.10
C ASP A 338 18.90 17.61 15.70
N ALA A 339 18.88 16.32 15.34
CA ALA A 339 19.17 15.84 14.00
C ALA A 339 17.94 15.22 13.34
N MET A 340 17.92 15.19 12.01
CA MET A 340 16.81 14.66 11.21
C MET A 340 17.30 13.79 10.06
N ILE A 341 16.61 12.67 9.85
CA ILE A 341 16.86 11.71 8.77
C ILE A 341 16.10 12.11 7.49
N TYR A 342 16.77 12.09 6.35
CA TYR A 342 16.23 12.49 5.04
C TYR A 342 16.22 11.35 4.01
N GLU A 343 16.89 10.24 4.30
CA GLU A 343 16.96 9.06 3.46
C GLU A 343 16.38 7.84 4.21
N ASN A 344 15.86 6.85 3.49
CA ASN A 344 15.40 5.62 4.12
C ASN A 344 16.57 4.93 4.86
N ILE A 345 16.34 4.51 6.10
CA ILE A 345 17.38 3.97 6.97
C ILE A 345 18.07 2.73 6.38
N SER A 346 17.34 1.92 5.60
CA SER A 346 17.90 0.75 4.92
C SER A 346 18.97 1.14 3.87
N ASN A 347 18.81 2.30 3.22
CA ASN A 347 19.79 2.84 2.27
C ASN A 347 21.00 3.46 2.95
N ILE A 348 20.88 3.83 4.22
CA ILE A 348 21.97 4.34 5.05
C ILE A 348 22.76 3.14 5.58
N ILE A 349 22.09 2.22 6.26
CA ILE A 349 22.78 1.14 6.98
C ILE A 349 23.41 0.11 6.07
N LYS A 350 22.72 -0.27 4.98
CA LYS A 350 23.18 -1.30 4.04
C LYS A 350 23.63 -2.54 4.82
N ASP A 351 24.82 -3.06 4.53
CA ASP A 351 25.41 -4.18 5.25
C ASP A 351 26.42 -3.76 6.33
N TYR A 352 26.60 -2.46 6.61
CA TYR A 352 27.61 -1.98 7.56
C TYR A 352 27.35 -2.45 9.00
N ASN A 353 28.42 -2.75 9.74
CA ASN A 353 28.33 -3.17 11.14
C ASN A 353 28.62 -2.03 12.14
N PHE A 354 29.16 -0.93 11.64
CA PHE A 354 29.37 0.32 12.37
C PHE A 354 29.20 1.51 11.43
N ILE A 355 28.50 2.53 11.90
CA ILE A 355 28.21 3.75 11.18
C ILE A 355 28.41 4.94 12.11
N SER A 356 29.11 5.94 11.62
CA SER A 356 29.14 7.25 12.26
C SER A 356 29.49 8.33 11.24
N VAL A 357 29.85 9.53 11.72
CA VAL A 357 30.08 10.71 10.87
C VAL A 357 31.42 11.33 11.22
N ASN A 358 32.27 11.53 10.20
CA ASN A 358 33.47 12.35 10.31
C ASN A 358 33.05 13.82 10.42
N SER A 359 33.38 14.45 11.56
CA SER A 359 33.07 15.86 11.74
C SER A 359 34.05 16.73 10.95
N SER A 360 33.50 17.70 10.20
CA SER A 360 34.31 18.73 9.52
C SER A 360 34.55 19.97 10.36
N TYR A 361 33.84 20.13 11.48
CA TYR A 361 33.95 21.30 12.36
C TYR A 361 35.04 21.13 13.42
N THR A 362 35.36 19.89 13.82
CA THR A 362 36.47 19.59 14.73
C THR A 362 37.35 18.52 14.10
N ALA A 363 38.57 18.89 13.73
CA ALA A 363 39.51 18.00 13.05
C ALA A 363 39.82 16.77 13.92
N ASN A 364 39.95 15.60 13.28
CA ASN A 364 40.25 14.32 13.93
C ASN A 364 39.22 13.92 15.01
N SER A 365 37.93 14.17 14.73
CA SER A 365 36.85 13.84 15.66
C SER A 365 35.66 13.17 14.95
N ILE A 366 34.96 12.32 15.70
CA ILE A 366 33.73 11.65 15.25
C ILE A 366 32.52 12.33 15.88
N PHE A 367 31.51 12.65 15.07
CA PHE A 367 30.28 13.25 15.56
C PHE A 367 29.41 12.19 16.26
N GLN A 368 29.17 12.39 17.56
CA GLN A 368 28.46 11.42 18.40
C GLN A 368 26.97 11.33 18.10
N GLY A 369 26.38 12.39 17.53
CA GLY A 369 24.95 12.51 17.33
C GLY A 369 24.35 11.62 16.25
N ILE A 370 25.18 10.88 15.51
CA ILE A 370 24.74 9.82 14.60
C ILE A 370 25.71 8.64 14.78
N LEU A 371 25.20 7.56 15.37
CA LEU A 371 26.00 6.40 15.71
C LEU A 371 25.17 5.12 15.60
N GLY A 372 25.58 4.20 14.73
CA GLY A 372 24.96 2.89 14.63
C GLY A 372 26.02 1.80 14.76
N ALA A 373 25.74 0.74 15.51
CA ALA A 373 26.61 -0.43 15.50
C ALA A 373 25.84 -1.71 15.83
N SER A 374 26.44 -2.84 15.48
CA SER A 374 25.95 -4.13 15.92
C SER A 374 26.16 -4.33 17.43
N PRO A 375 25.40 -5.22 18.09
CA PRO A 375 25.61 -5.54 19.50
C PRO A 375 27.04 -6.01 19.75
N LYS A 376 27.62 -5.62 20.89
CA LYS A 376 28.99 -5.99 21.32
C LYS A 376 30.10 -5.56 20.36
N HIS A 377 29.84 -4.60 19.47
CA HIS A 377 30.85 -4.09 18.54
C HIS A 377 32.08 -3.55 19.28
N HIS A 378 33.28 -3.99 18.90
CA HIS A 378 34.54 -3.73 19.62
C HIS A 378 34.91 -2.24 19.68
N ILE A 379 34.59 -1.43 18.65
CA ILE A 379 34.76 0.03 18.70
C ILE A 379 33.92 0.63 19.83
N ILE A 380 32.66 0.24 19.93
CA ILE A 380 31.75 0.73 20.97
C ILE A 380 32.18 0.22 22.35
N GLN A 381 32.64 -1.02 22.44
CA GLN A 381 33.18 -1.58 23.69
C GLN A 381 34.36 -0.75 24.22
N LYS A 382 35.34 -0.44 23.35
CA LYS A 382 36.48 0.41 23.71
C LYS A 382 36.03 1.82 24.09
N ALA A 383 35.12 2.43 23.31
CA ALA A 383 34.61 3.77 23.59
C ALA A 383 33.86 3.82 24.93
N LEU A 384 33.06 2.79 25.25
CA LEU A 384 32.35 2.66 26.52
C LEU A 384 33.33 2.46 27.68
N TYR A 385 34.34 1.61 27.51
CA TYR A 385 35.38 1.39 28.51
C TYR A 385 36.14 2.68 28.81
N ASP A 386 36.55 3.42 27.78
CA ASP A 386 37.22 4.70 27.93
C ASP A 386 36.30 5.72 28.61
N ALA A 387 35.04 5.83 28.18
CA ALA A 387 34.06 6.73 28.79
C ALA A 387 33.79 6.42 30.27
N TYR A 388 33.67 5.14 30.62
CA TYR A 388 33.48 4.69 32.00
C TYR A 388 34.68 5.06 32.89
N ASN A 389 35.89 4.92 32.38
CA ASN A 389 37.13 5.18 33.12
C ASN A 389 37.63 6.63 33.06
N THR A 390 37.08 7.47 32.18
CA THR A 390 37.49 8.88 32.03
C THR A 390 37.15 9.69 33.29
N ASP A 391 38.10 10.39 33.89
CA ASP A 391 37.82 11.38 34.93
C ASP A 391 36.98 12.53 34.34
N TYR A 392 35.81 12.82 34.94
CA TYR A 392 34.89 13.83 34.42
C TYR A 392 35.51 15.23 34.33
N THR A 393 36.55 15.51 35.14
CA THR A 393 37.28 16.78 35.08
C THR A 393 38.00 17.00 33.75
N ILE A 394 38.33 15.93 33.02
CA ILE A 394 38.88 16.01 31.65
C ILE A 394 37.83 16.60 30.70
N LEU A 395 36.58 16.14 30.81
CA LEU A 395 35.47 16.60 29.98
C LEU A 395 35.08 18.07 30.22
N LEU A 396 35.37 18.58 31.42
CA LEU A 396 35.21 20.01 31.73
C LEU A 396 36.25 20.88 31.00
N ASN A 397 37.45 20.35 30.75
CA ASN A 397 38.55 21.06 30.10
C ASN A 397 38.60 20.82 28.59
N ASP A 398 38.09 19.68 28.11
CA ASP A 398 38.02 19.32 26.70
C ASP A 398 36.64 18.69 26.39
N TYR A 399 35.75 19.52 25.86
CA TYR A 399 34.39 19.11 25.50
C TYR A 399 34.36 18.00 24.43
N HIS A 400 35.34 17.99 23.52
CA HIS A 400 35.40 17.05 22.39
C HIS A 400 36.26 15.81 22.68
N TYR A 401 36.70 15.62 23.92
CA TYR A 401 37.62 14.55 24.31
C TYR A 401 37.14 13.17 23.81
N TRP A 402 35.88 12.80 24.05
CA TRP A 402 35.35 11.51 23.59
C TRP A 402 35.12 11.42 22.08
N CYS A 403 34.86 12.54 21.39
CA CYS A 403 34.84 12.57 19.92
C CYS A 403 36.23 12.24 19.35
N ASN A 404 37.29 12.75 19.98
CA ASN A 404 38.68 12.50 19.61
C ASN A 404 39.13 11.07 19.96
N GLN A 405 38.72 10.56 21.14
CA GLN A 405 39.00 9.17 21.52
C GLN A 405 38.33 8.18 20.56
N LEU A 406 37.04 8.40 20.22
CA LEU A 406 36.34 7.55 19.26
C LEU A 406 37.02 7.57 17.89
N TYR A 407 37.48 8.74 17.42
CA TYR A 407 38.28 8.84 16.21
C TYR A 407 39.54 7.96 16.28
N ASN A 408 40.32 8.08 17.37
CA ASN A 408 41.54 7.27 17.56
C ASN A 408 41.24 5.77 17.63
N ILE A 409 40.15 5.36 18.28
CA ILE A 409 39.73 3.95 18.33
C ILE A 409 39.45 3.43 16.92
N ILE A 410 38.72 4.20 16.11
CA ILE A 410 38.37 3.82 14.74
C ILE A 410 39.60 3.74 13.84
N GLN A 411 40.54 4.71 13.94
CA GLN A 411 41.77 4.69 13.13
C GLN A 411 42.69 3.50 13.46
N ASN A 412 42.64 2.99 14.70
CA ASN A 412 43.42 1.84 15.15
C ASN A 412 42.62 0.52 15.13
N SER A 413 41.52 0.47 14.36
CA SER A 413 40.63 -0.69 14.28
C SER A 413 40.87 -1.50 13.00
N ASP A 414 41.06 -2.81 13.14
CA ASP A 414 41.21 -3.75 12.01
C ASP A 414 39.85 -4.25 11.44
N THR A 415 38.72 -3.69 11.86
CA THR A 415 37.40 -4.19 11.41
C THR A 415 37.07 -3.75 10.01
N HIS A 416 36.69 -4.75 9.23
CA HIS A 416 36.17 -4.60 7.88
C HIS A 416 34.66 -4.37 8.02
N ASN A 417 34.12 -3.39 7.29
CA ASN A 417 32.69 -3.01 7.23
C ASN A 417 32.18 -1.81 8.07
N ILE A 418 33.05 -0.83 8.30
CA ILE A 418 32.73 0.49 8.90
C ILE A 418 32.33 1.48 7.80
N LYS A 419 31.31 2.31 8.04
CA LYS A 419 31.00 3.50 7.22
C LYS A 419 31.09 4.78 8.04
N LEU A 420 31.89 5.73 7.56
CA LEU A 420 31.91 7.09 8.06
C LEU A 420 31.36 8.03 6.99
N TYR A 421 30.24 8.67 7.28
CA TYR A 421 29.69 9.73 6.43
C TYR A 421 30.41 11.05 6.68
N SER A 422 30.23 12.00 5.77
CA SER A 422 30.88 13.31 5.88
C SER A 422 29.89 14.33 6.40
N GLU A 423 30.25 15.03 7.48
CA GLU A 423 29.58 16.27 7.86
C GLU A 423 30.13 17.38 6.97
N VAL A 424 29.25 18.13 6.31
CA VAL A 424 29.60 19.28 5.48
C VAL A 424 28.76 20.48 5.88
N LYS A 425 29.30 21.68 5.62
CA LYS A 425 28.59 22.92 5.92
C LYS A 425 27.26 22.95 5.17
N GLY A 426 26.16 23.05 5.91
CA GLY A 426 24.81 23.27 5.37
C GLY A 426 24.48 24.76 5.34
N GLY A 427 23.40 25.14 6.02
CA GLY A 427 22.99 26.54 6.21
C GLY A 427 23.71 27.22 7.39
N GLU A 428 23.25 28.41 7.77
CA GLU A 428 23.75 29.11 8.95
C GLU A 428 23.39 28.42 10.28
N GLU A 429 22.39 27.53 10.25
CA GLU A 429 21.75 26.98 11.45
C GLU A 429 21.89 25.45 11.58
N TYR A 430 22.37 24.79 10.53
CA TYR A 430 22.48 23.33 10.44
C TYR A 430 23.68 22.87 9.60
N ALA A 431 24.15 21.66 9.88
CA ALA A 431 25.12 20.94 9.08
C ALA A 431 24.42 19.84 8.27
N ASN A 432 24.91 19.55 7.07
CA ASN A 432 24.45 18.40 6.28
C ASN A 432 25.36 17.21 6.56
N ILE A 433 24.78 16.03 6.75
CA ILE A 433 25.53 14.77 6.70
C ILE A 433 25.23 14.12 5.35
N VAL A 434 26.28 13.80 4.60
CA VAL A 434 26.17 13.35 3.22
C VAL A 434 26.82 11.98 2.99
N ASP A 435 26.21 11.18 2.10
CA ASP A 435 26.86 10.07 1.41
C ASP A 435 27.22 10.53 0.00
N ASN A 436 28.49 10.85 -0.22
CA ASN A 436 28.96 11.59 -1.40
C ASN A 436 28.26 12.96 -1.50
N ASP A 437 27.39 13.15 -2.50
CA ASP A 437 26.65 14.41 -2.72
C ASP A 437 25.21 14.37 -2.18
N LYS A 438 24.77 13.21 -1.68
CA LYS A 438 23.38 13.01 -1.24
C LYS A 438 23.24 13.32 0.25
N ILE A 439 22.32 14.22 0.60
CA ILE A 439 21.98 14.53 1.99
C ILE A 439 21.20 13.36 2.58
N ILE A 440 21.74 12.77 3.64
CA ILE A 440 21.11 11.65 4.35
C ILE A 440 20.62 12.05 5.75
N PHE A 441 21.29 13.01 6.39
CA PHE A 441 20.80 13.66 7.61
C PHE A 441 21.09 15.17 7.59
N LYS A 442 20.37 15.91 8.43
CA LYS A 442 20.74 17.28 8.83
C LYS A 442 20.84 17.37 10.34
N HIS A 443 21.83 18.11 10.83
CA HIS A 443 22.06 18.34 12.25
C HIS A 443 21.88 19.84 12.56
N TYR A 444 20.84 20.18 13.32
CA TYR A 444 20.41 21.55 13.63
C TYR A 444 21.10 22.11 14.88
N TYR A 445 22.43 22.19 14.83
CA TYR A 445 23.27 22.48 16.00
C TYR A 445 23.08 23.87 16.62
N LYS A 446 22.65 24.90 15.87
CA LYS A 446 22.65 26.30 16.34
C LYS A 446 21.54 26.59 17.34
N TYR A 447 20.31 26.22 17.00
CA TYR A 447 19.14 26.44 17.87
C TYR A 447 18.59 25.16 18.48
N LYS A 448 19.08 23.98 18.03
CA LYS A 448 18.60 22.67 18.46
C LYS A 448 17.10 22.46 18.26
N ILE A 449 16.58 23.11 17.22
CA ILE A 449 15.18 23.05 16.81
C ILE A 449 15.20 22.50 15.39
N ILE A 450 14.57 21.34 15.21
CA ILE A 450 14.27 20.83 13.87
C ILE A 450 13.13 21.71 13.36
N PRO A 451 13.34 22.50 12.29
CA PRO A 451 12.29 23.34 11.76
C PRO A 451 11.09 22.45 11.45
N TYR A 452 9.95 22.76 12.05
CA TYR A 452 8.66 22.37 11.51
C TYR A 452 8.70 22.72 10.02
N HIS A 453 8.10 21.94 9.14
CA HIS A 453 7.98 22.30 7.72
C HIS A 453 7.05 23.52 7.52
N ASN A 454 7.29 24.62 8.24
CA ASN A 454 7.00 25.96 7.80
C ASN A 454 8.01 26.29 6.70
N LYS A 455 7.65 25.97 5.45
CA LYS A 455 8.16 26.70 4.29
C LYS A 455 7.85 28.18 4.52
N THR A 456 8.78 28.95 5.09
CA THR A 456 8.75 30.42 5.10
C THR A 456 9.48 31.03 3.90
N GLU A 457 9.78 30.23 2.88
CA GLU A 457 10.04 30.76 1.54
C GLU A 457 8.79 30.47 0.70
N TRP A 458 7.91 31.47 0.70
CA TRP A 458 6.75 31.59 -0.18
C TRP A 458 7.22 31.53 -1.64
N ASN A 459 7.30 30.33 -2.20
CA ASN A 459 6.95 29.98 -3.58
C ASN A 459 7.49 28.57 -3.90
N HIS A 460 6.66 27.80 -4.62
CA HIS A 460 6.88 26.46 -5.16
C HIS A 460 6.46 25.31 -4.24
N TYR A 461 5.19 24.91 -4.35
CA TYR A 461 4.78 23.54 -4.08
C TYR A 461 5.67 22.58 -4.85
N ASN A 462 5.99 21.41 -4.28
CA ASN A 462 6.58 20.36 -5.11
C ASN A 462 5.52 19.89 -6.11
N ILE A 463 5.89 19.70 -7.38
CA ILE A 463 4.97 19.22 -8.41
C ILE A 463 4.35 17.88 -8.02
N ASP A 464 5.10 17.03 -7.32
CA ASP A 464 4.62 15.74 -6.81
C ASP A 464 3.59 15.92 -5.68
N GLU A 465 3.70 16.97 -4.86
CA GLU A 465 2.74 17.31 -3.81
C GLU A 465 1.42 17.82 -4.43
N LEU A 466 1.50 18.64 -5.48
CA LEU A 466 0.33 19.13 -6.20
C LEU A 466 -0.46 17.97 -6.81
N HIS A 467 0.22 16.99 -7.40
CA HIS A 467 -0.44 15.81 -7.96
C HIS A 467 -1.15 14.94 -6.90
N GLN A 468 -0.74 15.04 -5.64
CA GLN A 468 -1.33 14.30 -4.52
C GLN A 468 -2.41 15.09 -3.76
N PHE A 469 -2.68 16.35 -4.15
CA PHE A 469 -3.68 17.16 -3.48
C PHE A 469 -5.09 16.59 -3.68
N ASP A 470 -5.69 16.15 -2.57
CA ASP A 470 -7.07 15.68 -2.53
C ASP A 470 -8.05 16.86 -2.55
N HIS A 471 -8.45 17.26 -3.75
CA HIS A 471 -9.41 18.36 -3.96
C HIS A 471 -10.79 18.14 -3.31
N THR A 472 -11.12 16.92 -2.85
CA THR A 472 -12.42 16.65 -2.21
C THR A 472 -12.60 17.37 -0.87
N VAL A 473 -11.50 17.81 -0.24
CA VAL A 473 -11.57 18.63 0.98
C VAL A 473 -12.26 19.98 0.76
N LEU A 474 -12.36 20.42 -0.50
CA LEU A 474 -13.03 21.64 -0.92
C LEU A 474 -14.47 21.39 -1.42
N SER A 475 -15.02 20.18 -1.25
CA SER A 475 -16.36 19.82 -1.71
C SER A 475 -17.41 20.77 -1.13
N ILE A 476 -18.24 21.35 -2.01
CA ILE A 476 -19.27 22.33 -1.65
C ILE A 476 -20.60 21.65 -1.40
N TYR A 477 -21.33 22.09 -0.37
CA TYR A 477 -22.65 21.59 -0.03
C TYR A 477 -23.69 22.72 -0.09
N GLU A 478 -24.89 22.39 -0.56
CA GLU A 478 -26.04 23.29 -0.51
C GLU A 478 -26.78 23.13 0.81
N ILE A 479 -27.20 24.25 1.39
CA ILE A 479 -27.91 24.30 2.66
C ILE A 479 -29.22 25.08 2.51
N PRO A 480 -30.24 24.83 3.34
CA PRO A 480 -31.51 25.55 3.27
C PRO A 480 -31.38 27.03 3.65
N ASN A 481 -30.40 27.39 4.49
CA ASN A 481 -30.16 28.76 4.90
C ASN A 481 -29.69 29.62 3.72
N LYS A 482 -30.25 30.83 3.60
CA LYS A 482 -29.81 31.80 2.59
C LYS A 482 -28.38 32.25 2.88
N LEU A 483 -27.53 32.27 1.86
CA LEU A 483 -26.21 32.87 1.95
C LEU A 483 -26.29 34.39 1.77
N ILE A 484 -25.58 35.14 2.62
CA ILE A 484 -25.52 36.61 2.57
C ILE A 484 -24.09 37.09 2.77
N ARG A 485 -23.76 38.27 2.22
CA ARG A 485 -22.50 38.96 2.51
C ARG A 485 -22.64 39.85 3.74
N ILE A 486 -21.67 39.80 4.64
CA ILE A 486 -21.52 40.70 5.80
C ILE A 486 -20.21 41.48 5.62
N GLY A 487 -20.25 42.78 5.91
CA GLY A 487 -19.12 43.68 5.67
C GLY A 487 -19.11 44.27 4.25
N PRO A 488 -17.95 44.77 3.79
CA PRO A 488 -17.78 45.38 2.47
C PRO A 488 -18.00 44.42 1.27
N ASN A 489 -18.32 44.99 0.11
CA ASN A 489 -18.34 44.29 -1.21
C ASN A 489 -16.93 44.22 -1.84
N CYS A 490 -15.90 44.12 -1.02
CA CYS A 490 -14.50 44.03 -1.41
C CYS A 490 -13.78 43.30 -0.28
N ASP A 491 -12.46 43.43 -0.26
CA ASP A 491 -11.62 42.92 0.81
C ASP A 491 -12.15 43.30 2.20
N GLY A 492 -12.13 42.32 3.11
CA GLY A 492 -12.64 42.45 4.49
C GLY A 492 -14.14 42.16 4.67
N GLY A 493 -14.84 41.60 3.67
CA GLY A 493 -16.23 41.12 3.82
C GLY A 493 -16.35 39.63 3.49
N TYR A 494 -17.18 38.89 4.23
CA TYR A 494 -17.33 37.43 4.05
C TYR A 494 -18.78 37.02 3.81
N ILE A 495 -18.96 35.88 3.14
CA ILE A 495 -20.24 35.21 2.99
C ILE A 495 -20.54 34.35 4.23
N ILE A 496 -21.75 34.45 4.75
CA ILE A 496 -22.24 33.64 5.87
C ILE A 496 -23.57 32.97 5.51
N ALA A 497 -23.88 31.86 6.17
CA ALA A 497 -25.23 31.33 6.21
C ALA A 497 -26.07 32.16 7.18
N ASP A 498 -27.19 32.70 6.69
CA ASP A 498 -28.09 33.52 7.48
C ASP A 498 -28.98 32.67 8.40
N SER A 499 -29.10 33.10 9.66
CA SER A 499 -30.07 32.57 10.62
C SER A 499 -31.51 32.97 10.26
N ALA A 500 -31.67 34.10 9.58
CA ALA A 500 -32.97 34.65 9.23
C ALA A 500 -33.43 34.14 7.86
N VAL A 501 -34.34 33.16 7.83
CA VAL A 501 -35.10 32.89 6.61
C VAL A 501 -36.60 32.99 6.89
N ASN A 502 -37.25 33.86 6.10
CA ASN A 502 -38.69 33.90 5.83
C ASN A 502 -39.64 34.31 6.96
N TYR A 503 -39.56 35.55 7.44
CA TYR A 503 -40.77 36.19 7.98
C TYR A 503 -41.77 36.52 6.85
N ASP A 504 -41.30 36.94 5.65
CA ASP A 504 -42.20 37.33 4.56
C ASP A 504 -42.93 36.15 3.90
N LEU A 505 -42.25 35.04 3.62
CA LEU A 505 -42.90 33.84 3.05
C LEU A 505 -43.84 33.16 4.07
N ASN A 506 -43.52 33.21 5.37
CA ASN A 506 -44.42 32.74 6.41
C ASN A 506 -45.62 33.68 6.62
N TYR A 507 -45.49 34.98 6.37
CA TYR A 507 -46.64 35.89 6.52
C TYR A 507 -47.69 35.67 5.42
N ASP A 508 -47.25 35.47 4.18
CA ASP A 508 -48.15 35.18 3.06
C ASP A 508 -48.74 33.75 3.12
N LEU A 509 -47.99 32.75 3.59
CA LEU A 509 -48.50 31.38 3.79
C LEU A 509 -49.40 31.23 5.03
N ASN A 510 -49.18 32.01 6.09
CA ASN A 510 -50.01 31.97 7.31
C ASN A 510 -51.37 32.66 7.16
N TYR A 511 -51.57 33.50 6.13
CA TYR A 511 -52.87 34.11 5.89
C TYR A 511 -53.86 33.14 5.20
N ASP A 512 -53.36 32.14 4.46
CA ASP A 512 -54.18 31.24 3.64
C ASP A 512 -54.33 29.79 4.16
N LEU A 513 -53.56 29.37 5.19
CA LEU A 513 -53.62 27.99 5.70
C LEU A 513 -53.81 27.90 7.23
N ASN A 514 -54.81 27.09 7.60
CA ASN A 514 -55.35 26.82 8.94
C ASN A 514 -54.36 26.87 10.12
N TYR A 515 -54.81 27.56 11.17
CA TYR A 515 -54.16 27.78 12.47
C TYR A 515 -53.74 26.49 13.23
N ASP A 516 -54.29 25.32 12.86
CA ASP A 516 -54.07 24.05 13.59
C ASP A 516 -52.95 23.15 13.03
N LEU A 517 -52.44 23.41 11.82
CA LEU A 517 -51.34 22.61 11.22
C LEU A 517 -49.93 23.19 11.49
N ASN A 518 -49.86 24.42 12.00
CA ASN A 518 -48.61 25.20 12.08
C ASN A 518 -47.80 25.02 13.36
N TYR A 519 -48.35 24.36 14.39
CA TYR A 519 -47.63 24.19 15.66
C TYR A 519 -46.59 23.05 15.63
N ASN A 520 -46.74 22.07 14.73
CA ASN A 520 -45.83 20.92 14.61
C ASN A 520 -44.91 20.96 13.37
N LEU A 521 -45.16 21.83 12.39
CA LEU A 521 -44.34 21.94 11.16
C LEU A 521 -43.26 23.04 11.23
N ASN A 522 -43.42 24.03 12.11
CA ASN A 522 -42.44 25.12 12.27
C ASN A 522 -41.25 24.78 13.17
N TYR A 523 -41.30 23.66 13.91
CA TYR A 523 -40.21 23.26 14.80
C TYR A 523 -39.07 22.52 14.07
N ASP A 524 -39.33 21.94 12.90
CA ASP A 524 -38.35 21.14 12.13
C ASP A 524 -37.72 21.90 10.94
N LEU A 525 -38.14 23.13 10.65
CA LEU A 525 -37.67 23.92 9.49
C LEU A 525 -36.81 25.14 9.83
N ASN A 526 -36.61 25.43 11.12
CA ASN A 526 -35.77 26.56 11.57
C ASN A 526 -34.50 26.05 12.25
N TYR A 527 -33.41 25.94 11.48
CA TYR A 527 -32.06 25.76 12.00
C TYR A 527 -31.55 27.09 12.54
N ASP A 528 -32.02 27.48 13.72
CA ASP A 528 -31.74 28.77 14.33
C ASP A 528 -30.26 28.86 14.75
N LEU A 529 -29.46 29.62 14.01
CA LEU A 529 -28.04 29.87 14.29
C LEU A 529 -27.90 30.92 15.41
N ASN A 530 -28.20 30.51 16.64
CA ASN A 530 -28.04 31.34 17.84
C ASN A 530 -26.62 31.23 18.39
N TYR A 531 -25.79 32.24 18.12
CA TYR A 531 -24.41 32.25 18.56
C TYR A 531 -24.26 32.72 20.02
N ASP A 532 -23.41 32.03 20.78
CA ASP A 532 -23.09 32.39 22.17
C ASP A 532 -21.77 33.18 22.30
N LEU A 533 -20.93 33.15 21.26
CA LEU A 533 -19.66 33.88 21.18
C LEU A 533 -19.30 34.21 19.73
N PHE A 534 -18.76 35.40 19.49
CA PHE A 534 -18.07 35.77 18.27
C PHE A 534 -16.57 35.89 18.55
N ILE A 535 -15.77 35.12 17.83
CA ILE A 535 -14.31 35.25 17.81
C ILE A 535 -13.89 35.79 16.44
N SER A 536 -13.11 36.86 16.44
CA SER A 536 -12.44 37.38 15.24
C SER A 536 -10.93 37.27 15.40
N CYS A 537 -10.25 36.75 14.39
CA CYS A 537 -8.80 36.54 14.38
C CYS A 537 -8.19 37.20 13.14
N GLY A 538 -7.17 38.03 13.37
CA GLY A 538 -6.46 38.86 12.39
C GLY A 538 -7.38 39.92 11.80
N ILE A 539 -7.31 41.11 12.38
CA ILE A 539 -8.18 42.24 12.02
C ILE A 539 -7.40 43.35 11.32
N ALA A 540 -6.07 43.38 11.50
CA ALA A 540 -5.22 44.45 11.00
C ALA A 540 -5.82 45.84 11.31
N ASN A 541 -6.20 46.60 10.28
CA ASN A 541 -6.75 47.94 10.40
C ASN A 541 -8.22 48.05 9.97
N ASP A 542 -8.90 46.94 9.68
CA ASP A 542 -10.29 46.93 9.21
C ASP A 542 -11.18 46.03 10.08
N ILE A 543 -12.25 46.63 10.61
CA ILE A 543 -13.23 45.96 11.49
C ILE A 543 -14.65 46.07 10.93
N ARG A 544 -14.81 46.42 9.66
CA ARG A 544 -16.13 46.62 9.03
C ARG A 544 -16.96 45.35 9.03
N PHE A 545 -16.33 44.18 8.95
CA PHE A 545 -17.02 42.89 9.11
C PHE A 545 -17.58 42.75 10.52
N GLU A 546 -16.75 42.97 11.54
CA GLU A 546 -17.12 42.83 12.95
C GLU A 546 -18.26 43.80 13.31
N GLU A 547 -18.17 45.05 12.87
CA GLU A 547 -19.25 46.04 13.08
C GLU A 547 -20.56 45.57 12.44
N ALA A 548 -20.52 45.17 11.16
CA ALA A 548 -21.71 44.71 10.45
C ALA A 548 -22.30 43.42 11.04
N PHE A 549 -21.45 42.51 11.52
CA PHE A 549 -21.86 41.28 12.18
C PHE A 549 -22.54 41.57 13.52
N LEU A 550 -21.97 42.46 14.35
CA LEU A 550 -22.52 42.84 15.65
C LEU A 550 -23.78 43.70 15.55
N ASP A 551 -23.94 44.47 14.48
CA ASP A 551 -25.18 45.20 14.18
C ASP A 551 -26.34 44.23 13.87
N LYS A 552 -26.04 43.11 13.20
CA LYS A 552 -27.02 42.05 12.89
C LYS A 552 -27.30 41.16 14.10
N TYR A 553 -26.26 40.64 14.76
CA TYR A 553 -26.35 39.73 15.90
C TYR A 553 -26.15 40.49 17.22
N LYS A 554 -27.17 41.26 17.61
CA LYS A 554 -27.11 42.11 18.81
C LYS A 554 -26.92 41.29 20.09
N ASN A 555 -26.13 41.82 21.02
CA ASN A 555 -25.85 41.26 22.36
C ASN A 555 -24.92 40.04 22.41
N ILE A 556 -24.26 39.65 21.31
CA ILE A 556 -23.21 38.64 21.36
C ILE A 556 -21.90 39.22 21.91
N LYS A 557 -21.18 38.43 22.70
CA LYS A 557 -19.83 38.80 23.14
C LYS A 557 -18.86 38.62 21.96
N CYS A 558 -18.08 39.66 21.65
CA CYS A 558 -17.01 39.60 20.65
C CYS A 558 -15.64 39.63 21.32
N ILE A 559 -14.77 38.69 20.98
CA ILE A 559 -13.35 38.69 21.35
C ILE A 559 -12.52 38.69 20.08
N ALA A 560 -11.68 39.71 19.90
CA ALA A 560 -10.81 39.87 18.74
C ALA A 560 -9.35 39.60 19.10
N PHE A 561 -8.65 38.84 18.27
CA PHE A 561 -7.26 38.44 18.45
C PHE A 561 -6.40 38.96 17.31
N ASP A 562 -5.43 39.81 17.66
CA ASP A 562 -4.41 40.26 16.74
C ASP A 562 -3.23 40.81 17.55
N GLY A 563 -2.11 40.09 17.53
CA GLY A 563 -0.86 40.49 18.17
C GLY A 563 0.09 41.24 17.24
N THR A 564 -0.30 41.46 15.99
CA THR A 564 0.50 42.22 15.00
C THR A 564 0.23 43.72 15.08
N ILE A 565 -0.87 44.13 15.69
CA ILE A 565 -1.26 45.53 15.83
C ILE A 565 -0.90 46.09 17.22
N GLU A 566 -0.48 47.35 17.23
CA GLU A 566 -0.17 48.06 18.48
C GLU A 566 -1.43 48.64 19.15
N HIS A 567 -2.42 49.01 18.33
CA HIS A 567 -3.66 49.66 18.77
C HIS A 567 -4.87 49.10 18.04
N PHE A 568 -5.94 48.83 18.79
CA PHE A 568 -7.19 48.37 18.22
C PHE A 568 -7.89 49.48 17.42
N PRO A 569 -8.46 49.19 16.22
CA PRO A 569 -9.20 50.18 15.42
C PRO A 569 -10.39 50.80 16.17
N GLN A 570 -10.77 52.02 15.80
CA GLN A 570 -11.91 52.69 16.41
C GLN A 570 -13.22 51.95 16.07
N CYS A 571 -13.87 51.36 17.07
CA CYS A 571 -15.10 50.56 16.96
C CYS A 571 -16.27 51.27 17.66
N LYS A 572 -17.46 51.23 17.06
CA LYS A 572 -18.73 51.69 17.69
C LYS A 572 -19.33 50.65 18.64
N CYS A 573 -18.97 49.41 18.39
CA CYS A 573 -19.29 48.18 19.09
C CYS A 573 -18.48 48.02 20.40
N LYS A 574 -18.84 47.06 21.24
CA LYS A 574 -17.99 46.63 22.37
C LYS A 574 -17.29 45.32 21.99
N ILE A 575 -16.02 45.42 21.60
CA ILE A 575 -15.16 44.27 21.28
C ILE A 575 -14.07 44.15 22.34
N GLU A 576 -13.85 42.95 22.86
CA GLU A 576 -12.73 42.64 23.75
C GLU A 576 -11.51 42.27 22.91
N TRP A 577 -10.50 43.14 22.85
CA TRP A 577 -9.27 42.86 22.12
C TRP A 577 -8.23 42.16 23.01
N VAL A 578 -7.65 41.10 22.46
CA VAL A 578 -6.53 40.36 23.04
C VAL A 578 -5.33 40.48 22.10
N ASN A 579 -4.25 41.09 22.60
CA ASN A 579 -2.99 41.22 21.87
C ASN A 579 -2.23 39.88 21.90
N LYS A 580 -2.71 38.91 21.13
CA LYS A 580 -2.07 37.61 20.89
C LYS A 580 -2.39 37.15 19.47
N ASN A 581 -1.40 36.53 18.82
CA ASN A 581 -1.60 35.84 17.55
C ASN A 581 -2.22 34.46 17.77
N ILE A 582 -2.86 33.92 16.75
CA ILE A 582 -3.37 32.54 16.79
C ILE A 582 -2.27 31.58 16.33
N GLY A 583 -2.13 30.45 16.99
CA GLY A 583 -1.14 29.43 16.62
C GLY A 583 -1.40 28.07 17.26
N TYR A 584 -0.43 27.16 17.13
CA TYR A 584 -0.58 25.75 17.57
C TYR A 584 -0.65 25.60 19.10
N ILE A 585 0.19 26.33 19.83
CA ILE A 585 0.23 26.34 21.31
C ILE A 585 -0.06 27.72 21.88
N THR A 586 -0.52 27.73 23.14
CA THR A 586 -0.68 28.97 23.91
C THR A 586 0.65 29.37 24.55
N THR A 587 1.07 30.62 24.31
CA THR A 587 2.26 31.25 24.89
C THR A 587 1.90 32.64 25.46
N SER A 588 2.91 33.45 25.80
CA SER A 588 2.70 34.85 26.15
C SER A 588 2.12 35.66 24.97
N ASN A 589 2.51 35.34 23.74
CA ASN A 589 2.19 36.12 22.54
C ASN A 589 1.23 35.38 21.58
N THR A 590 0.97 34.11 21.83
CA THR A 590 0.10 33.28 20.98
C THR A 590 -0.98 32.55 21.78
N THR A 591 -2.08 32.16 21.13
CA THR A 591 -3.09 31.26 21.70
C THR A 591 -3.62 30.29 20.65
N ASN A 592 -4.03 29.11 21.09
CA ASN A 592 -4.77 28.15 20.27
C ASN A 592 -6.29 28.18 20.52
N LEU A 593 -6.80 29.25 21.14
CA LEU A 593 -8.20 29.51 21.46
C LEU A 593 -8.87 28.60 22.49
N LYS A 594 -8.27 27.46 22.87
CA LYS A 594 -8.90 26.44 23.75
C LYS A 594 -9.49 27.00 25.05
N GLU A 595 -8.75 27.86 25.74
CA GLU A 595 -9.22 28.50 26.98
C GLU A 595 -10.40 29.46 26.77
N TYR A 596 -10.50 30.08 25.59
CA TYR A 596 -11.54 31.07 25.28
C TYR A 596 -12.85 30.42 24.84
N ILE A 597 -12.79 29.19 24.32
CA ILE A 597 -13.96 28.46 23.81
C ILE A 597 -14.51 27.44 24.81
N LYS A 598 -13.85 27.26 25.97
CA LYS A 598 -14.18 26.16 26.90
C LYS A 598 -15.64 26.18 27.37
N ASP A 599 -16.19 27.37 27.59
CA ASP A 599 -17.54 27.60 28.13
C ASP A 599 -18.61 27.85 27.05
N TYR A 600 -18.27 27.69 25.77
CA TYR A 600 -19.12 28.03 24.63
C TYR A 600 -19.30 26.84 23.68
N ASN A 601 -20.43 26.77 22.97
CA ASN A 601 -20.78 25.66 22.08
C ASN A 601 -21.41 26.08 20.75
N ASN A 602 -21.74 27.36 20.58
CA ASN A 602 -22.31 27.92 19.36
C ASN A 602 -21.50 29.14 18.90
N ILE A 603 -20.25 28.91 18.55
CA ILE A 603 -19.30 29.99 18.26
C ILE A 603 -19.35 30.35 16.77
N PHE A 604 -19.39 31.65 16.47
CA PHE A 604 -19.04 32.16 15.14
C PHE A 604 -17.56 32.55 15.13
N LEU A 605 -16.80 32.06 14.16
CA LEU A 605 -15.38 32.37 14.01
C LEU A 605 -15.13 33.06 12.67
N LYS A 606 -14.50 34.24 12.71
CA LYS A 606 -13.80 34.84 11.57
C LYS A 606 -12.31 34.64 11.75
N MET A 607 -11.62 34.10 10.74
CA MET A 607 -10.18 33.84 10.82
C MET A 607 -9.46 34.19 9.53
N ASP A 608 -8.55 35.15 9.63
CA ASP A 608 -7.68 35.56 8.53
C ASP A 608 -6.33 35.93 9.14
N ILE A 609 -5.38 35.00 9.11
CA ILE A 609 -4.16 35.07 9.93
C ILE A 609 -2.92 34.64 9.14
N GLU A 610 -2.92 34.90 7.83
CA GLU A 610 -1.75 34.85 6.96
C GLU A 610 -0.99 33.51 7.00
N GLY A 611 -1.72 32.39 6.91
CA GLY A 611 -1.16 31.03 6.89
C GLY A 611 -1.17 30.31 8.24
N SER A 612 -1.41 31.03 9.34
CA SER A 612 -1.47 30.41 10.68
C SER A 612 -2.76 29.62 10.94
N GLU A 613 -3.71 29.62 10.00
CA GLU A 613 -4.98 28.89 10.09
C GLU A 613 -4.74 27.40 10.28
N PHE A 614 -3.77 26.86 9.52
CA PHE A 614 -3.40 25.45 9.54
C PHE A 614 -2.87 24.99 10.89
N ASN A 615 -2.03 25.82 11.54
CA ASN A 615 -1.53 25.55 12.88
C ASN A 615 -2.67 25.50 13.91
N TRP A 616 -3.68 26.35 13.75
CA TRP A 616 -4.86 26.31 14.59
C TRP A 616 -5.69 25.06 14.35
N ILE A 617 -6.03 24.73 13.09
CA ILE A 617 -6.80 23.51 12.76
C ILE A 617 -6.11 22.27 13.33
N ASP A 618 -4.78 22.19 13.23
CA ASP A 618 -4.01 21.06 13.74
C ASP A 618 -4.04 20.96 15.28
N ALA A 619 -4.01 22.07 16.00
CA ALA A 619 -4.10 22.08 17.46
C ALA A 619 -5.45 21.62 18.03
N MET A 620 -6.53 21.71 17.23
CA MET A 620 -7.90 21.50 17.70
C MET A 620 -8.31 20.02 17.65
N THR A 621 -9.08 19.54 18.62
CA THR A 621 -9.70 18.21 18.58
C THR A 621 -11.04 18.24 17.84
N LYS A 622 -11.58 17.08 17.49
CA LYS A 622 -12.93 16.97 16.88
C LYS A 622 -14.00 17.62 17.77
N GLU A 623 -13.92 17.40 19.08
CA GLU A 623 -14.87 17.97 20.06
C GLU A 623 -14.76 19.50 20.14
N GLU A 624 -13.54 20.04 20.12
CA GLU A 624 -13.31 21.48 20.13
C GLU A 624 -13.76 22.14 18.81
N LEU A 625 -13.48 21.52 17.65
CA LEU A 625 -14.00 22.00 16.36
C LEU A 625 -15.54 21.99 16.33
N ASN A 626 -16.17 21.01 16.96
CA ASN A 626 -17.63 20.93 17.03
C ASN A 626 -18.30 22.07 17.83
N LYS A 627 -17.55 22.91 18.54
CA LYS A 627 -18.08 24.09 19.23
C LYS A 627 -18.33 25.29 18.31
N PHE A 628 -17.73 25.28 17.13
CA PHE A 628 -17.93 26.32 16.13
C PHE A 628 -19.15 25.95 15.31
N SER A 629 -20.18 26.79 15.34
CA SER A 629 -21.39 26.59 14.53
C SER A 629 -21.17 27.04 13.09
N GLN A 630 -20.38 28.11 12.90
CA GLN A 630 -20.01 28.62 11.59
C GLN A 630 -18.59 29.23 11.65
N ILE A 631 -17.81 28.99 10.60
CA ILE A 631 -16.46 29.52 10.45
C ILE A 631 -16.40 30.20 9.08
N VAL A 632 -16.00 31.46 9.05
CA VAL A 632 -15.50 32.12 7.83
C VAL A 632 -14.00 32.27 7.97
N MET A 633 -13.25 31.84 6.95
CA MET A 633 -11.80 31.93 7.03
C MET A 633 -11.16 32.17 5.67
N GLU A 634 -10.08 32.94 5.66
CA GLU A 634 -9.20 33.04 4.50
C GLU A 634 -8.09 31.99 4.61
N ILE A 635 -8.01 31.11 3.62
CA ILE A 635 -7.05 30.01 3.59
C ILE A 635 -5.93 30.34 2.61
N HIS A 636 -4.73 30.21 3.16
CA HIS A 636 -3.48 30.67 2.60
C HIS A 636 -2.66 29.49 2.07
N TRP A 637 -2.67 29.25 0.76
CA TRP A 637 -1.83 28.26 0.07
C TRP A 637 -2.00 26.79 0.55
N PRO A 638 -3.18 26.17 0.33
CA PRO A 638 -3.56 24.89 0.93
C PRO A 638 -3.01 23.62 0.25
N PHE A 639 -2.28 23.72 -0.86
CA PHE A 639 -2.12 22.61 -1.80
C PHE A 639 -1.00 21.60 -1.51
N ASP A 640 -0.36 21.65 -0.35
CA ASP A 640 0.54 20.58 0.10
C ASP A 640 -0.21 19.52 0.92
N ILE A 641 0.44 18.35 1.08
CA ILE A 641 -0.16 17.19 1.73
C ILE A 641 -0.51 17.43 3.21
N TYR A 642 0.27 18.24 3.92
CA TYR A 642 0.06 18.49 5.34
C TYR A 642 -1.16 19.39 5.56
N ARG A 643 -1.23 20.49 4.81
CA ARG A 643 -2.36 21.42 4.84
C ARG A 643 -3.65 20.77 4.36
N CYS A 644 -3.56 19.92 3.33
CA CYS A 644 -4.69 19.10 2.89
C CYS A 644 -5.23 18.20 4.02
N ASN A 645 -4.36 17.55 4.81
CA ASN A 645 -4.79 16.74 5.95
C ASN A 645 -5.49 17.55 7.06
N MET A 646 -5.07 18.80 7.28
CA MET A 646 -5.74 19.70 8.21
C MET A 646 -7.13 20.09 7.69
N LEU A 647 -7.29 20.36 6.39
CA LEU A 647 -8.60 20.58 5.79
C LEU A 647 -9.50 19.34 5.90
N LYS A 648 -8.97 18.12 5.74
CA LYS A 648 -9.72 16.87 5.99
C LYS A 648 -10.29 16.82 7.40
N LYS A 649 -9.50 17.25 8.40
CA LYS A 649 -9.93 17.32 9.79
C LYS A 649 -11.10 18.29 9.99
N LEU A 650 -11.07 19.43 9.31
CA LEU A 650 -12.18 20.38 9.34
C LEU A 650 -13.42 19.83 8.62
N ALA A 651 -13.25 19.21 7.44
CA ALA A 651 -14.29 18.56 6.67
C ALA A 651 -14.99 17.40 7.42
N ASN A 652 -14.35 16.81 8.43
CA ASN A 652 -14.98 15.81 9.30
C ASN A 652 -16.06 16.38 10.24
N THR A 653 -16.04 17.69 10.50
CA THR A 653 -16.95 18.36 11.45
C THR A 653 -17.83 19.42 10.79
N HIS A 654 -17.40 19.98 9.66
CA HIS A 654 -18.10 21.04 8.96
C HIS A 654 -18.29 20.74 7.48
N TYR A 655 -19.36 21.28 6.89
CA TYR A 655 -19.55 21.37 5.45
C TYR A 655 -18.99 22.71 4.95
N ALA A 656 -18.20 22.69 3.87
CA ALA A 656 -17.91 23.91 3.11
C ALA A 656 -19.14 24.26 2.27
N ILE A 657 -19.66 25.47 2.39
CA ILE A 657 -20.92 25.90 1.74
C ILE A 657 -20.71 27.02 0.72
N HIS A 658 -19.57 27.69 0.79
CA HIS A 658 -19.19 28.77 -0.11
C HIS A 658 -17.66 28.90 -0.15
N ILE A 659 -17.11 29.20 -1.33
CA ILE A 659 -15.69 29.53 -1.53
C ILE A 659 -15.61 30.73 -2.46
N HIS A 660 -14.80 31.72 -2.14
CA HIS A 660 -14.48 32.83 -3.03
C HIS A 660 -12.95 32.95 -3.17
N GLY A 661 -12.47 33.25 -4.38
CA GLY A 661 -11.03 33.30 -4.65
C GLY A 661 -10.49 34.71 -4.42
N ASN A 662 -9.50 34.85 -3.54
CA ASN A 662 -8.90 36.16 -3.29
C ASN A 662 -7.98 36.55 -4.46
N ASN A 663 -8.40 37.55 -5.23
CA ASN A 663 -7.71 38.01 -6.44
C ASN A 663 -6.51 38.94 -6.18
N TYR A 664 -6.10 39.13 -4.92
CA TYR A 664 -4.74 39.59 -4.60
C TYR A 664 -3.69 38.51 -4.89
N SER A 665 -4.11 37.23 -4.92
CA SER A 665 -3.26 36.08 -5.23
C SER A 665 -3.57 35.48 -6.61
N SER A 666 -2.73 34.55 -7.02
CA SER A 666 -2.83 33.86 -8.30
C SER A 666 -3.69 32.59 -8.21
N SER A 667 -3.87 31.93 -9.35
CA SER A 667 -4.50 30.61 -9.42
C SER A 667 -3.48 29.59 -9.88
N ILE A 668 -3.55 28.38 -9.35
CA ILE A 668 -2.70 27.26 -9.74
C ILE A 668 -3.51 26.18 -10.46
N ASN A 669 -2.86 25.46 -11.38
CA ASN A 669 -3.43 24.29 -12.02
C ASN A 669 -3.03 23.05 -11.25
N ILE A 670 -4.02 22.33 -10.73
CA ILE A 670 -3.87 21.04 -10.04
C ILE A 670 -4.62 20.00 -10.86
N SER A 671 -3.89 19.10 -11.49
CA SER A 671 -4.44 18.18 -12.48
C SER A 671 -5.18 18.95 -13.60
N ASN A 672 -6.49 18.75 -13.76
CA ASN A 672 -7.35 19.46 -14.71
C ASN A 672 -8.14 20.61 -14.06
N LEU A 673 -7.90 20.94 -12.79
CA LEU A 673 -8.58 21.99 -12.05
C LEU A 673 -7.73 23.25 -11.94
N LYS A 674 -8.36 24.40 -12.14
CA LYS A 674 -7.76 25.70 -11.84
C LYS A 674 -8.33 26.18 -10.52
N LEU A 675 -7.50 26.32 -9.49
CA LEU A 675 -7.92 26.68 -8.13
C LEU A 675 -7.17 27.93 -7.64
N PRO A 676 -7.80 28.81 -6.85
CA PRO A 676 -7.15 30.00 -6.30
C PRO A 676 -6.14 29.61 -5.20
N GLU A 677 -4.99 30.28 -5.14
CA GLU A 677 -3.98 30.01 -4.11
C GLU A 677 -4.34 30.56 -2.74
N VAL A 678 -5.19 31.59 -2.70
CA VAL A 678 -5.78 32.14 -1.48
C VAL A 678 -7.28 32.20 -1.66
N MET A 679 -8.04 31.72 -0.68
CA MET A 679 -9.49 31.57 -0.80
C MET A 679 -10.22 31.86 0.51
N GLU A 680 -11.31 32.61 0.43
CA GLU A 680 -12.26 32.80 1.52
C GLU A 680 -13.25 31.64 1.52
N ILE A 681 -13.34 30.88 2.62
CA ILE A 681 -14.22 29.72 2.73
C ILE A 681 -15.19 29.90 3.90
N THR A 682 -16.46 29.60 3.65
CA THR A 682 -17.49 29.50 4.68
C THR A 682 -17.76 28.03 4.99
N TYR A 683 -17.61 27.69 6.27
CA TYR A 683 -17.91 26.38 6.82
C TYR A 683 -19.09 26.45 7.80
N ILE A 684 -19.95 25.44 7.77
CA ILE A 684 -21.05 25.29 8.73
C ILE A 684 -21.00 23.92 9.40
N ASN A 685 -21.28 23.87 10.69
CA ASN A 685 -21.12 22.63 11.45
C ASN A 685 -22.14 21.56 11.01
N LYS A 686 -21.66 20.34 10.75
CA LYS A 686 -22.50 19.20 10.34
C LYS A 686 -23.57 18.87 11.37
N LYS A 687 -23.31 19.08 12.67
CA LYS A 687 -24.24 18.78 13.78
C LYS A 687 -25.58 19.55 13.66
N LEU A 688 -25.58 20.67 12.93
CA LEU A 688 -26.77 21.49 12.73
C LEU A 688 -27.75 20.84 11.75
N PHE A 689 -27.29 19.89 10.93
CA PHE A 689 -28.09 19.24 9.89
C PHE A 689 -28.12 17.75 10.15
N ALA A 690 -29.11 17.28 10.92
CA ALA A 690 -29.34 15.88 11.25
C ALA A 690 -29.79 15.05 10.02
N ASN A 691 -28.89 14.90 9.04
CA ASN A 691 -29.02 14.11 7.81
C ASN A 691 -29.76 14.75 6.62
N ALA A 692 -30.01 16.07 6.64
CA ALA A 692 -30.71 16.77 5.54
C ALA A 692 -29.84 17.00 4.28
N ILE A 693 -28.53 17.10 4.44
CA ILE A 693 -27.58 17.38 3.36
C ILE A 693 -26.86 16.08 3.03
N THR A 694 -27.08 15.54 1.83
CA THR A 694 -26.56 14.20 1.50
C THR A 694 -25.38 14.22 0.54
N ASN A 695 -25.30 15.19 -0.40
CA ASN A 695 -24.32 15.15 -1.47
C ASN A 695 -23.68 16.53 -1.74
N PRO A 696 -22.37 16.57 -2.07
CA PRO A 696 -21.75 17.78 -2.57
C PRO A 696 -22.28 18.15 -3.96
N ILE A 697 -22.13 19.42 -4.34
CA ILE A 697 -22.59 20.00 -5.61
C ILE A 697 -21.43 20.61 -6.39
N THR A 698 -21.57 20.63 -7.72
CA THR A 698 -20.65 21.37 -8.58
C THR A 698 -21.05 22.83 -8.53
N LYS A 699 -20.12 23.72 -8.22
CA LYS A 699 -20.38 25.17 -8.17
C LYS A 699 -19.25 25.93 -8.83
N SER A 700 -19.64 26.91 -9.64
CA SER A 700 -18.72 27.84 -10.29
C SER A 700 -18.71 29.17 -9.55
N TYR A 701 -17.53 29.76 -9.48
CA TYR A 701 -17.28 31.01 -8.78
C TYR A 701 -16.59 32.02 -9.71
N PRO A 702 -16.76 33.33 -9.49
CA PRO A 702 -17.60 33.95 -8.43
C PRO A 702 -19.10 33.80 -8.68
N ILE A 703 -19.90 33.83 -7.61
CA ILE A 703 -21.37 33.86 -7.68
C ILE A 703 -21.86 35.32 -7.79
N LEU A 704 -22.66 35.59 -8.82
CA LEU A 704 -23.26 36.90 -9.04
C LEU A 704 -24.05 37.39 -7.82
N ASP A 705 -23.90 38.67 -7.49
CA ASP A 705 -24.55 39.37 -6.37
C ASP A 705 -24.18 38.89 -4.95
N LEU A 706 -23.31 37.88 -4.83
CA LEU A 706 -22.72 37.42 -3.56
C LEU A 706 -21.22 37.73 -3.52
N ASP A 707 -20.49 37.36 -4.56
CA ASP A 707 -19.05 37.49 -4.64
C ASP A 707 -18.63 38.77 -5.36
N TYR A 708 -17.57 39.39 -4.84
CA TYR A 708 -17.00 40.61 -5.36
C TYR A 708 -15.48 40.54 -5.24
N PRO A 709 -14.71 41.07 -6.21
CA PRO A 709 -13.26 41.00 -6.17
C PRO A 709 -12.69 41.72 -4.93
N ASN A 710 -11.80 41.06 -4.18
CA ASN A 710 -11.09 41.66 -3.04
C ASN A 710 -10.33 42.92 -3.48
N ASN A 711 -9.53 42.79 -4.54
CA ASN A 711 -8.94 43.90 -5.26
C ASN A 711 -9.87 44.38 -6.38
N THR A 712 -10.55 45.50 -6.15
CA THR A 712 -11.53 46.09 -7.08
C THR A 712 -10.93 46.52 -8.42
N ASN A 713 -9.61 46.56 -8.57
CA ASN A 713 -8.93 46.92 -9.82
C ASN A 713 -8.59 45.71 -10.71
N ILE A 714 -8.77 44.49 -10.20
CA ILE A 714 -8.47 43.24 -10.89
C ILE A 714 -9.78 42.46 -11.05
N ASN A 715 -9.93 41.75 -12.16
CA ASN A 715 -11.08 40.86 -12.34
C ASN A 715 -11.04 39.74 -11.29
N ASP A 716 -12.21 39.21 -10.96
CA ASP A 716 -12.33 38.09 -10.04
C ASP A 716 -11.73 36.79 -10.62
N LEU A 717 -11.39 35.84 -9.75
CA LEU A 717 -10.84 34.54 -10.12
C LEU A 717 -11.97 33.57 -10.46
N TYR A 718 -12.01 33.14 -11.72
CA TYR A 718 -12.97 32.15 -12.20
C TYR A 718 -12.44 30.73 -12.02
N PHE A 719 -13.18 29.92 -11.27
CA PHE A 719 -12.90 28.50 -11.06
C PHE A 719 -14.19 27.72 -10.85
N THR A 720 -14.09 26.39 -10.91
CA THR A 720 -15.20 25.47 -10.64
C THR A 720 -14.70 24.39 -9.71
N ILE A 721 -15.45 24.14 -8.64
CA ILE A 721 -15.23 22.98 -7.77
C ILE A 721 -16.13 21.87 -8.30
N PRO A 722 -15.58 20.82 -8.94
CA PRO A 722 -16.37 19.71 -9.44
C PRO A 722 -16.87 18.83 -8.29
N ILE A 723 -17.99 18.15 -8.49
CA ILE A 723 -18.31 16.95 -7.72
C ILE A 723 -17.25 15.91 -8.06
N ASN A 724 -16.64 15.29 -7.04
CA ASN A 724 -15.89 14.08 -7.28
C ASN A 724 -16.90 12.95 -7.50
N ASN A 725 -17.31 12.73 -8.76
CA ASN A 725 -18.23 11.65 -9.18
C ASN A 725 -17.65 10.25 -8.93
N ASN A 726 -16.50 10.12 -8.27
CA ASN A 726 -15.87 8.85 -7.95
C ASN A 726 -16.14 8.42 -6.50
N TYR A 727 -16.95 9.15 -5.72
CA TYR A 727 -17.37 8.76 -4.37
C TYR A 727 -18.87 8.97 -4.12
N ILE A 728 -19.48 8.05 -3.38
CA ILE A 728 -20.81 8.21 -2.79
C ILE A 728 -20.63 8.47 -1.29
N PHE A 729 -21.13 9.62 -0.84
CA PHE A 729 -21.19 9.99 0.57
C PHE A 729 -22.50 9.50 1.18
N VAL A 730 -22.40 8.50 2.04
CA VAL A 730 -23.55 7.89 2.72
C VAL A 730 -23.93 8.69 3.97
N GLY A 731 -22.98 9.43 4.56
CA GLY A 731 -23.18 10.13 5.82
C GLY A 731 -23.40 9.18 7.01
N SER A 732 -23.37 9.72 8.23
CA SER A 732 -23.79 9.00 9.44
C SER A 732 -25.28 8.63 9.40
N SER A 733 -25.72 7.69 10.23
CA SER A 733 -27.11 7.28 10.33
C SER A 733 -27.43 6.90 11.77
N ASP A 734 -28.57 7.35 12.29
CA ASP A 734 -29.07 6.90 13.60
C ASP A 734 -29.79 5.55 13.52
N GLN A 735 -30.09 5.07 12.30
CA GLN A 735 -30.73 3.80 12.02
C GLN A 735 -29.76 2.81 11.36
N ASN A 736 -30.04 1.51 11.51
CA ASN A 736 -29.25 0.42 10.90
C ASN A 736 -29.23 0.49 9.35
N SER A 737 -30.26 1.05 8.70
CA SER A 737 -30.25 1.23 7.24
C SER A 737 -30.37 2.70 6.84
N LYS A 738 -29.64 3.08 5.78
CA LYS A 738 -29.74 4.41 5.14
C LYS A 738 -29.87 4.26 3.64
N ILE A 739 -30.72 5.08 3.06
CA ILE A 739 -31.01 5.09 1.62
C ILE A 739 -30.48 6.39 1.02
N ILE A 740 -29.74 6.28 -0.07
CA ILE A 740 -29.19 7.41 -0.82
C ILE A 740 -29.71 7.34 -2.23
N ASN A 741 -30.13 8.48 -2.77
CA ASN A 741 -30.48 8.58 -4.18
C ASN A 741 -29.21 8.81 -5.00
N LEU A 742 -29.02 8.00 -6.04
CA LEU A 742 -27.88 8.13 -6.97
C LEU A 742 -28.28 8.99 -8.17
N SER A 743 -27.37 9.88 -8.58
CA SER A 743 -27.52 10.71 -9.78
C SER A 743 -27.24 9.93 -11.08
N GLU A 744 -26.42 8.89 -11.02
CA GLU A 744 -25.98 8.09 -12.17
C GLU A 744 -26.49 6.64 -12.12
N THR A 745 -26.79 6.06 -13.29
CA THR A 745 -27.38 4.71 -13.45
C THR A 745 -26.38 3.59 -13.72
N ASN A 746 -25.11 3.91 -14.00
CA ASN A 746 -24.08 2.97 -14.47
C ASN A 746 -22.81 2.97 -13.58
N LEU A 747 -23.01 2.85 -12.27
CA LEU A 747 -21.92 2.85 -11.29
C LEU A 747 -21.64 1.45 -10.75
N ILE A 748 -20.36 1.15 -10.50
CA ILE A 748 -19.91 -0.03 -9.77
C ILE A 748 -19.36 0.43 -8.43
N LEU A 749 -19.85 -0.12 -7.31
CA LEU A 749 -19.29 0.19 -5.99
C LEU A 749 -17.88 -0.40 -5.89
N GLY A 750 -16.91 0.42 -5.51
CA GLY A 750 -15.54 0.01 -5.23
C GLY A 750 -15.40 -0.61 -3.84
N HIS A 751 -14.34 -1.40 -3.63
CA HIS A 751 -14.16 -2.24 -2.45
C HIS A 751 -13.41 -1.58 -1.27
N ASN A 752 -12.73 -0.46 -1.49
CA ASN A 752 -11.99 0.24 -0.43
C ASN A 752 -12.82 1.37 0.17
N LEU A 753 -13.70 1.05 1.13
CA LEU A 753 -14.35 2.08 1.94
C LEU A 753 -13.26 3.01 2.49
N LEU A 754 -13.26 4.27 2.07
CA LEU A 754 -12.22 5.22 2.50
C LEU A 754 -12.30 5.52 3.99
N ASN A 755 -13.46 5.24 4.60
CA ASN A 755 -13.61 5.32 6.04
C ASN A 755 -13.21 3.98 6.68
N LYS A 756 -11.90 3.74 6.80
CA LYS A 756 -11.38 2.90 7.89
C LYS A 756 -11.78 3.62 9.18
N GLN A 757 -12.82 3.11 9.83
CA GLN A 757 -13.04 3.36 11.24
C GLN A 757 -11.70 3.21 11.98
N TYR A 758 -11.49 4.01 13.04
CA TYR A 758 -10.38 3.76 13.97
C TYR A 758 -10.22 2.24 14.19
N PRO A 759 -9.00 1.69 14.17
CA PRO A 759 -8.69 0.28 13.85
C PRO A 759 -9.24 -0.81 14.81
N LEU A 760 -10.24 -0.51 15.62
CA LEU A 760 -10.81 -1.36 16.65
C LEU A 760 -12.22 -1.89 16.35
N TRP A 761 -12.94 -1.37 15.35
CA TRP A 761 -14.33 -1.78 15.07
C TRP A 761 -14.43 -2.60 13.78
N GLY A 762 -14.77 -3.89 13.92
CA GLY A 762 -15.00 -4.83 12.83
C GLY A 762 -16.42 -4.75 12.26
N ASP A 763 -16.94 -3.53 12.07
CA ASP A 763 -18.29 -3.26 11.59
C ASP A 763 -18.51 -3.88 10.21
N LYS A 764 -19.70 -4.42 9.96
CA LYS A 764 -20.04 -5.09 8.70
C LYS A 764 -21.18 -4.35 8.04
N PHE A 765 -21.01 -3.99 6.77
CA PHE A 765 -22.05 -3.31 6.00
C PHE A 765 -22.43 -4.13 4.77
N ASN A 766 -23.71 -4.06 4.40
CA ASN A 766 -24.26 -4.53 3.15
C ASN A 766 -24.65 -3.34 2.28
N PHE A 767 -24.28 -3.38 1.01
CA PHE A 767 -24.57 -2.33 0.02
C PHE A 767 -25.42 -2.94 -1.09
N LYS A 768 -26.60 -2.39 -1.32
CA LYS A 768 -27.51 -2.82 -2.38
C LYS A 768 -27.89 -1.64 -3.24
N ILE A 769 -27.51 -1.67 -4.52
CA ILE A 769 -28.10 -0.78 -5.52
C ILE A 769 -29.41 -1.41 -5.96
N ASP A 770 -30.51 -0.72 -5.69
CA ASP A 770 -31.80 -1.04 -6.29
C ASP A 770 -31.77 -0.48 -7.72
N SER A 771 -31.48 -1.35 -8.70
CA SER A 771 -31.58 -1.03 -10.12
C SER A 771 -32.63 -1.95 -10.74
N ASN A 772 -33.83 -1.43 -10.98
CA ASN A 772 -34.85 -2.18 -11.72
C ASN A 772 -34.41 -2.32 -13.18
N GLN A 773 -34.02 -3.53 -13.60
CA GLN A 773 -34.06 -3.89 -15.01
C GLN A 773 -35.52 -3.87 -15.48
N LEU A 774 -35.78 -3.11 -16.53
CA LEU A 774 -37.05 -3.11 -17.27
C LEU A 774 -37.42 -4.53 -17.69
N THR A 775 -38.55 -5.03 -17.20
CA THR A 775 -39.35 -6.04 -17.91
C THR A 775 -40.76 -5.49 -18.05
N ASP A 776 -41.17 -5.32 -19.31
CA ASP A 776 -42.49 -4.91 -19.79
C ASP A 776 -42.95 -3.44 -19.73
N ILE A 777 -43.60 -3.07 -20.84
CA ILE A 777 -43.77 -1.73 -21.42
C ILE A 777 -44.69 -0.75 -20.67
N ASN A 778 -45.17 -1.03 -19.45
CA ASN A 778 -46.24 -0.22 -18.85
C ASN A 778 -46.14 0.12 -17.35
N GLN A 779 -44.97 0.09 -16.70
CA GLN A 779 -44.84 0.61 -15.32
C GLN A 779 -43.57 1.46 -15.13
N LEU A 780 -43.79 2.78 -15.03
CA LEU A 780 -42.78 3.77 -14.63
C LEU A 780 -42.63 3.76 -13.10
N ILE A 781 -41.65 3.03 -12.56
CA ILE A 781 -40.85 3.46 -11.40
C ILE A 781 -39.41 2.92 -11.57
N VAL A 782 -38.50 3.79 -11.99
CA VAL A 782 -37.04 3.56 -11.95
C VAL A 782 -36.56 4.13 -10.61
N SER A 783 -36.26 3.30 -9.62
CA SER A 783 -35.52 3.73 -8.42
C SER A 783 -34.02 3.63 -8.70
N ASN A 784 -33.27 4.71 -8.47
CA ASN A 784 -31.80 4.74 -8.40
C ASN A 784 -31.39 4.92 -6.93
N LYS A 785 -31.44 3.84 -6.15
CA LYS A 785 -31.23 3.92 -4.70
C LYS A 785 -30.10 3.01 -4.25
N LEU A 786 -29.12 3.57 -3.55
CA LEU A 786 -28.18 2.80 -2.77
C LEU A 786 -28.73 2.62 -1.36
N ILE A 787 -28.91 1.37 -0.96
CA ILE A 787 -29.31 0.97 0.38
C ILE A 787 -28.06 0.46 1.09
N VAL A 788 -27.67 1.15 2.17
CA VAL A 788 -26.56 0.76 3.04
C VAL A 788 -27.14 0.25 4.35
N THR A 789 -26.77 -0.96 4.76
CA THR A 789 -27.29 -1.61 5.97
C THR A 789 -26.16 -2.15 6.83
N ARG A 790 -26.15 -1.85 8.12
CA ARG A 790 -25.22 -2.42 9.08
C ARG A 790 -25.64 -3.86 9.45
N LEU A 791 -24.70 -4.78 9.49
CA LEU A 791 -24.97 -6.21 9.66
C LEU A 791 -24.54 -6.75 11.02
N ASP A 792 -23.62 -6.07 11.69
CA ASP A 792 -23.05 -6.49 12.96
C ASP A 792 -23.85 -6.00 14.17
N LEU A 793 -24.60 -4.90 14.05
CA LEU A 793 -25.41 -4.32 15.14
C LEU A 793 -26.73 -3.73 14.61
N ASP A 794 -27.78 -3.78 15.44
CA ASP A 794 -29.12 -3.25 15.14
C ASP A 794 -29.29 -1.75 15.46
N GLN A 795 -28.20 -0.99 15.43
CA GLN A 795 -28.17 0.44 15.74
C GLN A 795 -27.50 1.24 14.61
N GLY A 796 -27.65 2.56 14.63
CA GLY A 796 -27.00 3.47 13.69
C GLY A 796 -25.46 3.42 13.67
N TRP A 797 -24.87 4.19 12.77
CA TRP A 797 -23.43 4.43 12.69
C TRP A 797 -23.16 5.95 12.72
N GLY A 798 -22.39 6.41 13.71
CA GLY A 798 -22.19 7.85 13.99
C GLY A 798 -21.14 8.56 13.11
N GLN A 799 -20.73 7.97 11.99
CA GLN A 799 -19.70 8.54 11.11
C GLN A 799 -20.08 8.42 9.62
N ASP A 800 -19.57 9.29 8.78
CA ASP A 800 -19.90 9.26 7.35
C ASP A 800 -19.32 8.01 6.68
N ILE A 801 -20.08 7.26 5.87
CA ILE A 801 -19.47 6.22 5.02
C ILE A 801 -19.18 6.83 3.66
N ILE A 802 -17.94 6.68 3.17
CA ILE A 802 -17.52 7.13 1.84
C ILE A 802 -17.22 5.89 1.01
N ILE A 803 -17.98 5.70 -0.06
CA ILE A 803 -17.87 4.54 -0.94
C ILE A 803 -17.24 5.00 -2.25
N PRO A 804 -16.04 4.51 -2.63
CA PRO A 804 -15.53 4.76 -3.97
C PRO A 804 -16.45 4.13 -5.01
N ILE A 805 -16.58 4.74 -6.17
CA ILE A 805 -17.27 4.17 -7.33
C ILE A 805 -16.32 4.07 -8.51
N LYS A 806 -16.40 2.94 -9.21
CA LYS A 806 -15.78 2.74 -10.51
C LYS A 806 -16.78 3.11 -11.60
N ARG A 807 -16.25 3.68 -12.67
CA ARG A 807 -16.97 3.86 -13.92
C ARG A 807 -17.12 2.50 -14.58
N LYS A 808 -18.28 2.23 -15.17
CA LYS A 808 -18.44 1.08 -16.07
C LYS A 808 -17.78 1.38 -17.44
N GLU A 809 -16.48 1.69 -17.39
CA GLU A 809 -15.71 2.22 -18.51
C GLU A 809 -14.28 1.63 -18.54
N ILE A 810 -13.75 1.36 -19.73
CA ILE A 810 -12.36 0.92 -19.94
C ILE A 810 -11.59 2.02 -20.67
N LEU A 811 -10.36 2.30 -20.20
CA LEU A 811 -9.41 3.17 -20.89
C LEU A 811 -8.50 2.34 -21.78
N VAL A 812 -8.46 2.61 -23.08
CA VAL A 812 -7.62 1.90 -24.05
C VAL A 812 -6.50 2.82 -24.50
N TYR A 813 -5.25 2.37 -24.38
CA TYR A 813 -4.08 3.14 -24.77
C TYR A 813 -3.37 2.51 -25.97
N ASN A 814 -3.08 3.36 -26.96
CA ASN A 814 -2.20 3.08 -28.09
C ASN A 814 -1.26 4.26 -28.37
N GLY A 815 0.03 4.01 -28.21
CA GLY A 815 1.11 4.91 -28.53
C GLY A 815 1.80 4.65 -29.86
N PHE A 816 1.41 3.59 -30.58
CA PHE A 816 2.15 3.06 -31.74
C PHE A 816 1.41 3.23 -33.07
N PRO A 817 2.13 3.30 -34.21
CA PRO A 817 1.55 3.56 -35.53
C PRO A 817 1.04 2.27 -36.21
N PHE A 818 0.75 1.24 -35.41
CA PHE A 818 0.32 -0.10 -35.83
C PHE A 818 -0.53 -0.74 -34.72
N HIS A 819 -1.06 -1.95 -34.97
CA HIS A 819 -2.02 -2.66 -34.10
C HIS A 819 -3.42 -2.04 -33.99
N TYR A 820 -3.83 -1.21 -34.95
CA TYR A 820 -5.17 -0.60 -34.97
C TYR A 820 -6.33 -1.61 -35.10
N GLU A 821 -6.06 -2.83 -35.57
CA GLU A 821 -7.00 -3.96 -35.57
C GLU A 821 -7.47 -4.34 -34.15
N MET A 822 -6.66 -4.06 -33.13
CA MET A 822 -6.93 -4.38 -31.73
C MET A 822 -8.03 -3.50 -31.11
N PHE A 823 -8.34 -2.34 -31.70
CA PHE A 823 -9.46 -1.52 -31.25
C PHE A 823 -10.81 -2.21 -31.46
N GLY A 824 -11.00 -2.89 -32.61
CA GLY A 824 -12.24 -3.61 -32.89
C GLY A 824 -12.50 -4.73 -31.88
N PHE A 825 -11.43 -5.42 -31.46
CA PHE A 825 -11.45 -6.47 -30.45
C PHE A 825 -12.09 -6.01 -29.13
N ILE A 826 -11.65 -4.87 -28.58
CA ILE A 826 -12.15 -4.40 -27.28
C ILE A 826 -13.49 -3.68 -27.41
N LEU A 827 -13.72 -2.93 -28.50
CA LEU A 827 -14.96 -2.19 -28.72
C LEU A 827 -16.17 -3.12 -28.89
N ASP A 828 -15.99 -4.24 -29.61
CA ASP A 828 -17.03 -5.24 -29.81
C ASP A 828 -17.44 -5.92 -28.49
N PHE A 829 -16.46 -6.29 -27.67
CA PHE A 829 -16.69 -6.79 -26.30
C PHE A 829 -17.48 -5.77 -25.47
N CYS A 830 -16.99 -4.52 -25.39
CA CYS A 830 -17.59 -3.50 -24.54
C CYS A 830 -19.02 -3.16 -24.97
N ASN A 831 -19.28 -3.09 -26.27
CA ASN A 831 -20.63 -2.85 -26.81
C ASN A 831 -21.60 -3.99 -26.45
N LYS A 832 -21.16 -5.25 -26.50
CA LYS A 832 -21.98 -6.42 -26.13
C LYS A 832 -22.39 -6.40 -24.65
N TYR A 833 -21.52 -5.92 -23.77
CA TYR A 833 -21.75 -5.90 -22.31
C TYR A 833 -22.12 -4.53 -21.74
N ASN A 834 -22.42 -3.56 -22.61
CA ASN A 834 -22.78 -2.18 -22.26
C ASN A 834 -21.75 -1.53 -21.32
N ILE A 835 -20.48 -1.59 -21.71
CA ILE A 835 -19.32 -0.97 -21.05
C ILE A 835 -18.87 0.20 -21.93
N ASP A 836 -18.64 1.35 -21.32
CA ASP A 836 -18.15 2.53 -22.03
C ASP A 836 -16.65 2.40 -22.35
N VAL A 837 -16.19 3.06 -23.41
CA VAL A 837 -14.78 3.00 -23.81
C VAL A 837 -14.25 4.40 -24.07
N THR A 838 -13.10 4.71 -23.48
CA THR A 838 -12.29 5.88 -23.81
C THR A 838 -10.99 5.44 -24.46
N ILE A 839 -10.65 6.03 -25.60
CA ILE A 839 -9.43 5.71 -26.35
C ILE A 839 -8.43 6.88 -26.25
N ILE A 840 -7.18 6.54 -25.93
CA ILE A 840 -6.02 7.41 -26.15
C ILE A 840 -5.23 6.83 -27.31
N ASN A 841 -5.13 7.60 -28.39
CA ASN A 841 -4.37 7.23 -29.56
C ASN A 841 -3.36 8.36 -29.87
N LYS A 842 -2.08 8.17 -29.51
CA LYS A 842 -1.06 9.23 -29.67
C LYS A 842 -0.70 9.52 -31.13
N ILE A 843 -1.03 8.61 -32.05
CA ILE A 843 -0.68 8.74 -33.46
C ILE A 843 -1.93 8.89 -34.31
N ASN A 844 -2.01 9.99 -35.05
CA ASN A 844 -3.16 10.39 -35.86
C ASN A 844 -3.30 9.57 -37.16
N ASP A 845 -3.65 8.29 -37.06
CA ASP A 845 -4.30 7.55 -38.16
C ASP A 845 -5.80 7.41 -37.86
N ASN A 846 -6.55 8.47 -38.15
CA ASN A 846 -7.99 8.50 -37.90
C ASN A 846 -8.77 7.50 -38.77
N SER A 847 -8.18 6.98 -39.86
CA SER A 847 -8.91 6.14 -40.82
C SER A 847 -9.41 4.82 -40.22
N TRP A 848 -8.67 4.25 -39.26
CA TRP A 848 -9.10 3.06 -38.52
C TRP A 848 -10.19 3.38 -37.50
N LEU A 849 -10.05 4.47 -36.75
CA LEU A 849 -11.07 4.89 -35.80
C LEU A 849 -12.39 5.22 -36.50
N ASP A 850 -12.35 5.75 -37.72
CA ASP A 850 -13.53 6.00 -38.55
C ASP A 850 -14.28 4.71 -38.90
N VAL A 851 -13.57 3.60 -39.16
CA VAL A 851 -14.20 2.27 -39.37
C VAL A 851 -14.98 1.86 -38.13
N TYR A 852 -14.42 2.07 -36.95
CA TYR A 852 -15.07 1.67 -35.70
C TYR A 852 -16.19 2.62 -35.27
N ARG A 853 -16.07 3.94 -35.51
CA ARG A 853 -17.12 4.93 -35.23
C ARG A 853 -18.41 4.65 -36.00
N ALA A 854 -18.33 3.98 -37.14
CA ALA A 854 -19.50 3.56 -37.91
C ALA A 854 -20.36 2.50 -37.18
N LYS A 855 -19.79 1.79 -36.19
CA LYS A 855 -20.46 0.68 -35.49
C LYS A 855 -20.54 0.84 -33.97
N TYR A 856 -19.55 1.48 -33.35
CA TYR A 856 -19.40 1.55 -31.90
C TYR A 856 -19.38 3.00 -31.40
N LYS A 857 -19.86 3.19 -30.16
CA LYS A 857 -19.74 4.46 -29.43
C LYS A 857 -18.53 4.38 -28.51
N PHE A 858 -17.66 5.39 -28.56
CA PHE A 858 -16.53 5.54 -27.67
C PHE A 858 -16.08 7.00 -27.61
N ASN A 859 -15.44 7.37 -26.51
CA ASN A 859 -14.83 8.67 -26.28
C ASN A 859 -13.36 8.66 -26.69
N SER A 860 -12.76 9.84 -26.83
CA SER A 860 -11.34 9.98 -27.17
C SER A 860 -10.69 11.05 -26.29
N LEU A 861 -9.49 10.76 -25.79
CA LEU A 861 -8.66 11.69 -25.04
C LEU A 861 -7.32 11.89 -25.74
N GLU A 862 -6.77 13.11 -25.63
CA GLU A 862 -5.46 13.44 -26.18
C GLU A 862 -4.32 12.96 -25.27
N THR A 863 -4.52 12.98 -23.94
CA THR A 863 -3.52 12.63 -22.93
C THR A 863 -4.09 11.65 -21.90
N LEU A 864 -3.20 10.96 -21.18
CA LEU A 864 -3.58 10.13 -20.03
C LEU A 864 -4.23 11.00 -18.93
N PRO A 865 -5.31 10.51 -18.28
CA PRO A 865 -5.82 11.10 -17.05
C PRO A 865 -4.75 11.08 -15.93
N PRO A 866 -4.88 11.89 -14.87
CA PRO A 866 -4.03 11.80 -13.70
C PRO A 866 -3.89 10.36 -13.17
N TYR A 867 -2.73 10.02 -12.59
CA TYR A 867 -2.42 8.68 -12.09
C TYR A 867 -3.52 8.08 -11.20
N ASP A 868 -4.03 8.86 -10.25
CA ASP A 868 -5.08 8.42 -9.33
C ASP A 868 -6.41 8.15 -10.02
N GLU A 869 -6.65 8.77 -11.18
CA GLU A 869 -7.89 8.56 -11.94
C GLU A 869 -7.94 7.23 -12.69
N LEU A 870 -6.78 6.62 -12.98
CA LEU A 870 -6.74 5.33 -13.67
C LEU A 870 -7.48 4.24 -12.88
N ASN A 871 -7.45 4.33 -11.55
CA ASN A 871 -8.10 3.38 -10.64
C ASN A 871 -9.63 3.38 -10.71
N TYR A 872 -10.24 4.41 -11.32
CA TYR A 872 -11.68 4.51 -11.48
C TYR A 872 -12.21 3.84 -12.75
N TYR A 873 -11.33 3.52 -13.71
CA TYR A 873 -11.70 2.66 -14.84
C TYR A 873 -11.77 1.20 -14.37
N LEU A 874 -12.53 0.37 -15.10
CA LEU A 874 -12.54 -1.08 -14.87
C LEU A 874 -11.12 -1.64 -14.94
N PHE A 875 -10.41 -1.28 -16.01
CA PHE A 875 -8.97 -1.46 -16.19
C PHE A 875 -8.47 -0.52 -17.29
N VAL A 876 -7.16 -0.34 -17.36
CA VAL A 876 -6.46 0.34 -18.46
C VAL A 876 -5.85 -0.72 -19.36
N LEU A 877 -6.28 -0.77 -20.62
CA LEU A 877 -5.81 -1.76 -21.59
C LEU A 877 -4.72 -1.17 -22.47
N LEU A 878 -3.52 -1.73 -22.36
CA LEU A 878 -2.43 -1.48 -23.28
C LEU A 878 -2.54 -2.45 -24.46
N LEU A 879 -2.73 -1.92 -25.67
CA LEU A 879 -3.00 -2.75 -26.85
C LEU A 879 -1.82 -3.60 -27.31
N THR A 880 -0.60 -3.34 -26.85
CA THR A 880 0.57 -4.15 -27.21
C THR A 880 1.67 -4.05 -26.14
N ASP A 881 2.31 -5.18 -25.86
CA ASP A 881 3.49 -5.29 -25.01
C ASP A 881 4.76 -4.69 -25.63
N ASP A 882 4.68 -4.20 -26.89
CA ASP A 882 5.70 -3.36 -27.51
C ASP A 882 5.62 -1.88 -27.13
N ASP A 883 4.54 -1.44 -26.49
CA ASP A 883 4.26 -0.01 -26.36
C ASP A 883 4.97 0.69 -25.20
N ILE A 884 6.28 0.89 -25.33
CA ILE A 884 7.11 1.58 -24.32
C ILE A 884 6.75 3.07 -24.11
N SER A 885 5.81 3.63 -24.89
CA SER A 885 5.40 5.02 -24.72
C SER A 885 4.41 5.22 -23.56
N PHE A 886 3.80 4.13 -23.08
CA PHE A 886 3.01 4.14 -21.85
C PHE A 886 3.96 4.27 -20.65
N PRO A 887 3.86 5.34 -19.83
CA PRO A 887 4.83 5.62 -18.77
C PRO A 887 4.86 4.54 -17.69
N ASP A 888 6.06 4.12 -17.26
CA ASP A 888 6.18 3.13 -16.18
C ASP A 888 5.65 3.66 -14.83
N SER A 889 5.68 4.99 -14.61
CA SER A 889 5.05 5.62 -13.45
C SER A 889 3.53 5.52 -13.43
N TYR A 890 2.90 5.16 -14.55
CA TYR A 890 1.46 4.96 -14.70
C TYR A 890 1.07 3.47 -14.63
N ILE A 891 2.05 2.58 -14.44
CA ILE A 891 1.79 1.15 -14.23
C ILE A 891 1.24 0.95 -12.82
N THR A 892 0.01 0.48 -12.76
CA THR A 892 -0.66 0.07 -11.53
C THR A 892 -1.24 -1.33 -11.71
N ARG A 893 -1.82 -1.90 -10.64
CA ARG A 893 -2.55 -3.18 -10.73
C ARG A 893 -3.78 -3.13 -11.64
N ASN A 894 -4.26 -1.95 -12.04
CA ASN A 894 -5.38 -1.82 -12.98
C ASN A 894 -4.96 -1.90 -14.46
N VAL A 895 -3.65 -1.95 -14.75
CA VAL A 895 -3.13 -1.96 -16.11
C VAL A 895 -3.02 -3.40 -16.60
N VAL A 896 -3.60 -3.66 -17.77
CA VAL A 896 -3.58 -4.94 -18.46
C VAL A 896 -2.85 -4.76 -19.79
N CYS A 897 -1.92 -5.66 -20.09
CA CYS A 897 -1.17 -5.65 -21.33
C CYS A 897 -1.59 -6.77 -22.28
N ILE A 898 -1.70 -6.48 -23.58
CA ILE A 898 -1.90 -7.51 -24.61
C ILE A 898 -0.55 -7.99 -25.15
N ASP A 899 -0.26 -9.28 -24.96
CA ASP A 899 0.98 -9.89 -25.42
C ASP A 899 0.87 -10.37 -26.86
N HIS A 900 1.71 -9.81 -27.74
CA HIS A 900 1.78 -10.17 -29.16
C HIS A 900 2.74 -11.33 -29.46
N MET A 901 3.52 -11.74 -28.48
CA MET A 901 4.47 -12.85 -28.56
C MET A 901 4.49 -13.66 -27.27
N ASN A 902 5.16 -14.80 -27.28
CA ASN A 902 5.31 -15.68 -26.12
C ASN A 902 6.32 -15.20 -25.06
N LYS A 903 6.85 -13.98 -25.20
CA LYS A 903 7.85 -13.38 -24.32
C LYS A 903 7.23 -12.19 -23.60
N ASN A 904 7.30 -12.18 -22.26
CA ASN A 904 6.88 -11.00 -21.49
C ASN A 904 7.86 -9.84 -21.74
N ARG A 905 7.39 -8.82 -22.48
CA ARG A 905 8.16 -7.60 -22.80
C ARG A 905 7.87 -6.43 -21.86
N ARG A 906 6.83 -6.52 -21.02
CA ARG A 906 6.48 -5.53 -19.99
C ARG A 906 6.39 -6.19 -18.62
N PRO A 907 7.52 -6.67 -18.05
CA PRO A 907 7.52 -7.45 -16.81
C PRO A 907 7.05 -6.67 -15.56
N LEU A 908 6.93 -5.34 -15.65
CA LEU A 908 6.37 -4.49 -14.59
C LEU A 908 4.84 -4.56 -14.53
N ILE A 909 4.18 -4.99 -15.61
CA ILE A 909 2.73 -5.15 -15.65
C ILE A 909 2.39 -6.54 -15.10
N GLU A 910 1.41 -6.60 -14.21
CA GLU A 910 1.02 -7.86 -13.54
C GLU A 910 0.12 -8.72 -14.44
N TYR A 911 -0.82 -8.08 -15.14
CA TYR A 911 -1.86 -8.77 -15.90
C TYR A 911 -1.60 -8.70 -17.40
N HIS A 912 -1.57 -9.87 -18.02
CA HIS A 912 -1.28 -10.04 -19.43
C HIS A 912 -2.34 -10.91 -20.11
N ILE A 913 -2.75 -10.54 -21.32
CA ILE A 913 -3.58 -11.38 -22.19
C ILE A 913 -2.78 -11.73 -23.44
N PRO A 914 -2.41 -13.00 -23.64
CA PRO A 914 -1.81 -13.41 -24.90
C PRO A 914 -2.86 -13.46 -26.02
N ILE A 915 -2.50 -12.97 -27.21
CA ILE A 915 -3.39 -12.98 -28.38
C ILE A 915 -3.56 -14.36 -29.03
N ALA A 916 -2.82 -15.37 -28.55
CA ALA A 916 -2.92 -16.78 -28.93
C ALA A 916 -2.41 -17.69 -27.80
N PRO A 917 -2.72 -19.00 -27.85
CA PRO A 917 -2.21 -19.98 -26.88
C PRO A 917 -0.72 -20.30 -27.11
N PHE A 918 0.16 -19.36 -26.78
CA PHE A 918 1.59 -19.46 -27.09
C PHE A 918 2.33 -20.57 -26.33
N ASN A 919 1.97 -20.84 -25.07
CA ASN A 919 2.77 -21.68 -24.18
C ASN A 919 2.07 -22.96 -23.68
N ASP A 920 0.84 -23.28 -24.15
CA ASP A 920 0.01 -24.45 -23.71
C ASP A 920 -0.19 -24.59 -22.16
N ILE A 921 0.34 -23.68 -21.35
CA ILE A 921 0.42 -23.76 -19.87
C ILE A 921 -0.78 -23.09 -19.19
N ASP A 922 -1.42 -22.11 -19.83
CA ASP A 922 -2.62 -21.42 -19.32
C ASP A 922 -3.71 -21.36 -20.39
N ASN A 923 -4.94 -21.71 -20.01
CA ASN A 923 -6.11 -21.72 -20.89
C ASN A 923 -6.66 -20.32 -21.23
N THR A 924 -5.96 -19.25 -20.85
CA THR A 924 -6.46 -17.87 -20.93
C THR A 924 -5.74 -17.11 -22.04
N TYR A 925 -6.37 -17.01 -23.22
CA TYR A 925 -5.90 -16.23 -24.37
C TYR A 925 -7.09 -15.58 -25.07
N ALA A 926 -6.85 -14.53 -25.87
CA ALA A 926 -7.92 -13.82 -26.56
C ALA A 926 -7.50 -13.49 -27.99
N PHE A 927 -8.07 -14.19 -28.97
CA PHE A 927 -7.85 -13.82 -30.37
C PHE A 927 -8.45 -12.43 -30.65
N PRO A 928 -7.74 -11.53 -31.37
CA PRO A 928 -8.16 -10.16 -31.62
C PRO A 928 -9.27 -10.02 -32.67
N ILE A 929 -10.31 -10.84 -32.56
CA ILE A 929 -11.38 -10.99 -33.54
C ILE A 929 -12.61 -10.23 -33.05
N PHE A 930 -13.34 -9.61 -33.98
CA PHE A 930 -14.60 -8.92 -33.72
C PHE A 930 -15.58 -9.14 -34.87
N GLU A 931 -16.86 -8.89 -34.66
CA GLU A 931 -17.82 -8.99 -35.76
C GLU A 931 -17.78 -7.71 -36.60
N TYR A 932 -17.27 -7.77 -37.84
CA TYR A 932 -17.38 -6.63 -38.77
C TYR A 932 -18.60 -6.75 -39.69
N ILE A 933 -18.85 -7.96 -40.23
CA ILE A 933 -19.90 -8.25 -41.19
C ILE A 933 -20.66 -9.54 -40.80
N ASN A 934 -21.96 -9.61 -41.06
CA ASN A 934 -22.75 -10.84 -40.89
C ASN A 934 -22.67 -11.76 -42.12
N TYR A 935 -23.17 -12.98 -41.98
CA TYR A 935 -23.07 -14.01 -43.02
C TYR A 935 -23.82 -13.62 -44.29
N GLU A 936 -25.04 -13.11 -44.17
CA GLU A 936 -25.90 -12.76 -45.29
C GLU A 936 -25.26 -11.67 -46.16
N THR A 937 -24.81 -10.58 -45.53
CA THR A 937 -24.16 -9.45 -46.22
C THR A 937 -22.85 -9.87 -46.88
N LYS A 938 -22.11 -10.78 -46.23
CA LYS A 938 -20.88 -11.35 -46.81
C LYS A 938 -21.18 -12.11 -48.09
N ILE A 939 -22.17 -13.01 -48.06
CA ILE A 939 -22.57 -13.82 -49.22
C ILE A 939 -23.10 -12.95 -50.36
N GLU A 940 -23.89 -11.92 -50.05
CA GLU A 940 -24.36 -10.96 -51.05
C GLU A 940 -23.23 -10.16 -51.69
N SER A 941 -22.20 -9.80 -50.91
CA SER A 941 -21.06 -9.01 -51.40
C SER A 941 -20.18 -9.82 -52.35
N ILE A 942 -19.86 -11.08 -52.00
CA ILE A 942 -19.02 -11.94 -52.86
C ILE A 942 -19.72 -12.34 -54.16
N LYS A 943 -21.06 -12.49 -54.15
CA LYS A 943 -21.87 -12.83 -55.34
C LYS A 943 -21.84 -11.76 -56.44
N LYS A 944 -21.45 -10.52 -56.10
CA LYS A 944 -21.33 -9.42 -57.07
C LYS A 944 -20.06 -9.52 -57.90
N ASN A 945 -19.08 -10.31 -57.47
CA ASN A 945 -17.83 -10.47 -58.19
C ASN A 945 -17.99 -11.43 -59.37
N ASN A 946 -17.35 -11.11 -60.49
CA ASN A 946 -17.30 -12.02 -61.64
C ASN A 946 -16.45 -13.26 -61.35
N ARG A 947 -15.47 -13.14 -60.45
CA ARG A 947 -14.54 -14.20 -60.04
C ARG A 947 -14.32 -14.14 -58.53
N PRO A 948 -14.06 -15.28 -57.87
CA PRO A 948 -13.68 -15.28 -56.47
C PRO A 948 -12.33 -14.57 -56.25
N ILE A 949 -12.18 -13.93 -55.09
CA ILE A 949 -11.03 -13.07 -54.77
C ILE A 949 -10.16 -13.68 -53.68
N ILE A 950 -8.84 -13.67 -53.91
CA ILE A 950 -7.80 -13.97 -52.91
C ILE A 950 -7.08 -12.66 -52.57
N THR A 951 -6.96 -12.31 -51.29
CA THR A 951 -6.29 -11.08 -50.84
C THR A 951 -5.03 -11.34 -50.03
N PHE A 952 -3.99 -10.57 -50.32
CA PHE A 952 -2.72 -10.50 -49.62
C PHE A 952 -2.58 -9.14 -48.91
N LEU A 953 -2.22 -9.16 -47.62
CA LEU A 953 -2.10 -7.95 -46.79
C LEU A 953 -0.67 -7.78 -46.24
N GLY A 954 -0.10 -6.57 -46.40
CA GLY A 954 0.85 -6.00 -45.43
C GLY A 954 2.30 -6.51 -45.40
N ASN A 955 2.87 -7.08 -46.48
CA ASN A 955 4.27 -7.50 -46.49
C ASN A 955 5.03 -7.06 -47.77
N SER A 956 6.18 -6.42 -47.63
CA SER A 956 7.03 -6.00 -48.76
C SER A 956 7.60 -7.17 -49.58
N SER A 957 7.62 -8.38 -49.02
CA SER A 957 8.03 -9.62 -49.68
C SER A 957 6.91 -10.30 -50.49
N ILE A 958 5.70 -9.73 -50.54
CA ILE A 958 4.55 -10.29 -51.28
C ILE A 958 4.93 -10.76 -52.71
N PRO A 959 5.76 -10.04 -53.49
CA PRO A 959 6.16 -10.51 -54.82
C PRO A 959 6.86 -11.89 -54.84
N HIS A 960 7.72 -12.17 -53.85
CA HIS A 960 8.40 -13.47 -53.74
C HIS A 960 7.42 -14.58 -53.32
N TYR A 961 6.49 -14.27 -52.42
CA TYR A 961 5.48 -15.25 -52.00
C TYR A 961 4.43 -15.52 -53.07
N LEU A 962 4.12 -14.57 -53.95
CA LEU A 962 3.23 -14.81 -55.08
C LEU A 962 3.80 -15.83 -56.06
N SER A 963 5.11 -15.80 -56.33
CA SER A 963 5.75 -16.86 -57.13
C SER A 963 5.65 -18.22 -56.46
N ASP A 964 5.84 -18.28 -55.14
CA ASP A 964 5.76 -19.53 -54.38
C ASP A 964 4.31 -20.04 -54.31
N ILE A 965 3.34 -19.16 -54.08
CA ILE A 965 1.92 -19.52 -53.97
C ILE A 965 1.34 -19.94 -55.32
N ASN A 966 1.79 -19.34 -56.42
CA ASN A 966 1.49 -19.85 -57.76
C ASN A 966 1.96 -21.30 -57.96
N ALA A 967 2.99 -21.75 -57.23
CA ALA A 967 3.43 -23.13 -57.24
C ALA A 967 2.61 -24.04 -56.30
N TYR A 968 1.85 -23.49 -55.34
CA TYR A 968 1.07 -24.25 -54.37
C TYR A 968 -0.42 -24.36 -54.68
N ILE A 969 -1.01 -23.39 -55.39
CA ILE A 969 -2.45 -23.40 -55.74
C ILE A 969 -2.63 -23.77 -57.22
N SER A 970 -3.10 -25.00 -57.47
CA SER A 970 -3.23 -25.55 -58.83
C SER A 970 -4.15 -24.75 -59.76
N ASN A 971 -5.16 -24.08 -59.20
CA ASN A 971 -6.18 -23.32 -59.94
C ASN A 971 -6.18 -21.82 -59.61
N ILE A 972 -5.03 -21.27 -59.24
CA ILE A 972 -4.89 -19.84 -58.91
C ILE A 972 -5.33 -18.90 -60.03
N SER A 973 -5.22 -19.35 -61.29
CA SER A 973 -5.68 -18.62 -62.46
C SER A 973 -7.18 -18.34 -62.46
N ASP A 974 -7.98 -19.08 -61.69
CA ASP A 974 -9.44 -18.95 -61.60
C ASP A 974 -9.89 -17.77 -60.72
N PHE A 975 -8.95 -17.18 -59.98
CA PHE A 975 -9.20 -16.15 -58.98
C PHE A 975 -8.67 -14.79 -59.42
N ASP A 976 -9.31 -13.73 -58.93
CA ASP A 976 -8.73 -12.39 -58.88
C ASP A 976 -7.88 -12.25 -57.61
N ILE A 977 -6.71 -11.63 -57.73
CA ILE A 977 -5.73 -11.52 -56.66
C ILE A 977 -5.60 -10.06 -56.27
N TYR A 978 -5.96 -9.72 -55.04
CA TYR A 978 -5.81 -8.37 -54.49
C TYR A 978 -4.58 -8.30 -53.60
N ILE A 979 -3.72 -7.33 -53.85
CA ILE A 979 -2.52 -7.08 -53.04
C ILE A 979 -2.67 -5.70 -52.41
N ILE A 980 -2.82 -5.67 -51.09
CA ILE A 980 -2.99 -4.44 -50.32
C ILE A 980 -1.74 -4.23 -49.48
N ASN A 981 -1.02 -3.13 -49.73
CA ASN A 981 0.21 -2.82 -49.01
C ASN A 981 0.42 -1.30 -48.88
N ARG A 982 1.17 -0.85 -47.88
CA ARG A 982 1.55 0.56 -47.72
C ARG A 982 2.49 1.04 -48.83
N THR A 983 3.37 0.15 -49.31
CA THR A 983 4.32 0.41 -50.39
C THR A 983 4.42 -0.81 -51.32
N ILE A 984 4.38 -0.58 -52.63
CA ILE A 984 4.47 -1.65 -53.65
C ILE A 984 5.67 -1.40 -54.57
N ASN A 985 6.69 -2.26 -54.49
CA ASN A 985 7.80 -2.24 -55.44
C ASN A 985 7.38 -2.94 -56.75
N ASN A 986 7.04 -2.11 -57.76
CA ASN A 986 6.52 -2.50 -59.07
C ASN A 986 7.31 -3.63 -59.77
N THR A 987 6.62 -4.71 -60.17
CA THR A 987 7.00 -5.56 -61.34
C THR A 987 5.97 -6.63 -61.75
N ILE A 988 4.81 -6.78 -61.07
CA ILE A 988 3.83 -7.81 -61.43
C ILE A 988 2.69 -7.21 -62.26
N ASN A 989 2.70 -7.44 -63.57
CA ASN A 989 1.62 -7.03 -64.48
C ASN A 989 0.96 -8.27 -65.09
N LEU A 990 -0.01 -8.83 -64.38
CA LEU A 990 -0.80 -10.01 -64.78
C LEU A 990 -2.29 -9.64 -64.77
N PRO A 991 -3.10 -10.15 -65.71
CA PRO A 991 -4.47 -9.67 -65.94
C PRO A 991 -5.46 -9.94 -64.80
N ASN A 992 -5.13 -10.81 -63.85
CA ASN A 992 -5.94 -11.17 -62.69
C ASN A 992 -5.32 -10.69 -61.35
N ILE A 993 -4.35 -9.76 -61.38
CA ILE A 993 -3.71 -9.20 -60.19
C ILE A 993 -3.99 -7.70 -60.09
N TYR A 994 -4.52 -7.28 -58.94
CA TYR A 994 -4.90 -5.90 -58.65
C TYR A 994 -4.10 -5.39 -57.44
N LEU A 995 -3.44 -4.25 -57.62
CA LEU A 995 -2.56 -3.63 -56.63
C LEU A 995 -3.25 -2.44 -55.98
N PHE A 996 -3.31 -2.44 -54.65
CA PHE A 996 -3.88 -1.37 -53.84
C PHE A 996 -2.81 -0.84 -52.88
N GLU A 997 -2.17 0.25 -53.29
CA GLU A 997 -1.10 0.89 -52.52
C GLU A 997 -1.65 2.01 -51.63
N ASN A 998 -1.25 2.03 -50.37
CA ASN A 998 -1.52 3.11 -49.41
C ASN A 998 -3.00 3.55 -49.33
N ILE A 999 -3.92 2.58 -49.45
CA ILE A 999 -5.36 2.84 -49.31
C ILE A 999 -5.74 3.07 -47.86
N SER A 1000 -6.85 3.78 -47.62
CA SER A 1000 -7.37 4.00 -46.27
C SER A 1000 -7.88 2.69 -45.64
N ALA A 1001 -7.93 2.61 -44.31
CA ALA A 1001 -8.50 1.45 -43.63
C ALA A 1001 -9.96 1.20 -44.07
N MET A 1002 -10.75 2.26 -44.24
CA MET A 1002 -12.12 2.17 -44.74
C MET A 1002 -12.23 1.51 -46.12
N GLU A 1003 -11.32 1.84 -47.05
CA GLU A 1003 -11.26 1.20 -48.37
C GLU A 1003 -10.80 -0.26 -48.28
N MET A 1004 -9.81 -0.55 -47.43
CA MET A 1004 -9.37 -1.91 -47.18
C MET A 1004 -10.51 -2.78 -46.68
N PHE A 1005 -11.25 -2.36 -45.65
CA PHE A 1005 -12.39 -3.12 -45.13
C PHE A 1005 -13.48 -3.32 -46.19
N LYS A 1006 -13.74 -2.32 -47.05
CA LYS A 1006 -14.67 -2.48 -48.19
C LYS A 1006 -14.21 -3.58 -49.14
N LEU A 1007 -12.93 -3.61 -49.53
CA LEU A 1007 -12.39 -4.69 -50.38
C LEU A 1007 -12.54 -6.05 -49.68
N LEU A 1008 -12.19 -6.14 -48.40
CA LEU A 1008 -12.28 -7.37 -47.63
C LEU A 1008 -13.73 -7.89 -47.49
N THR A 1009 -14.75 -7.03 -47.50
CA THR A 1009 -16.15 -7.51 -47.52
C THR A 1009 -16.46 -8.34 -48.78
N SER A 1010 -15.85 -8.02 -49.91
CA SER A 1010 -16.00 -8.77 -51.17
C SER A 1010 -14.98 -9.90 -51.35
N THR A 1011 -13.98 -10.04 -50.46
CA THR A 1011 -12.94 -11.07 -50.57
C THR A 1011 -13.42 -12.46 -50.13
N ASN A 1012 -13.05 -13.52 -50.86
CA ASN A 1012 -13.34 -14.91 -50.46
C ASN A 1012 -12.25 -15.46 -49.52
N TYR A 1013 -10.98 -15.25 -49.87
CA TYR A 1013 -9.83 -15.81 -49.17
C TYR A 1013 -8.83 -14.73 -48.76
N ILE A 1014 -8.27 -14.83 -47.54
CA ILE A 1014 -7.09 -14.04 -47.15
C ILE A 1014 -5.92 -15.00 -46.98
N CYS A 1015 -4.78 -14.67 -47.58
CA CYS A 1015 -3.56 -15.46 -47.43
C CYS A 1015 -2.67 -14.89 -46.32
N TYR A 1016 -2.27 -15.75 -45.39
CA TYR A 1016 -1.31 -15.46 -44.34
C TYR A 1016 0.11 -15.61 -44.88
N ILE A 1017 0.88 -14.53 -44.86
CA ILE A 1017 2.31 -14.56 -45.22
C ILE A 1017 3.13 -14.47 -43.92
N PRO A 1018 3.98 -15.45 -43.60
CA PRO A 1018 4.85 -15.38 -42.43
C PRO A 1018 5.92 -14.29 -42.60
N ASN A 1019 6.20 -13.53 -41.53
CA ASN A 1019 7.10 -12.37 -41.58
C ASN A 1019 8.61 -12.72 -41.64
N ASN A 1020 9.01 -13.98 -41.43
CA ASN A 1020 10.42 -14.41 -41.39
C ASN A 1020 10.71 -15.53 -42.40
N THR A 1021 11.24 -15.15 -43.57
CA THR A 1021 11.98 -16.07 -44.45
C THR A 1021 13.43 -16.20 -43.96
N HIS A 1022 13.89 -17.43 -43.84
CA HIS A 1022 15.27 -17.88 -43.64
C HIS A 1022 15.75 -18.03 -42.18
N ASN A 1023 16.00 -19.30 -41.81
CA ASN A 1023 16.67 -19.79 -40.60
C ASN A 1023 15.94 -19.61 -39.27
N SER A 1024 14.93 -20.45 -39.00
CA SER A 1024 15.03 -21.46 -37.93
C SER A 1024 13.67 -22.12 -37.67
N ILE A 1025 13.52 -23.34 -38.17
CA ILE A 1025 12.54 -24.33 -37.68
C ILE A 1025 12.81 -24.67 -36.17
N ASN A 1026 13.89 -24.12 -35.58
CA ASN A 1026 14.34 -24.32 -34.20
C ASN A 1026 14.21 -23.11 -33.25
N GLN A 1027 13.60 -21.98 -33.63
CA GLN A 1027 13.32 -20.90 -32.66
C GLN A 1027 11.82 -20.59 -32.58
N MET A 1028 11.11 -21.44 -31.84
CA MET A 1028 9.74 -21.20 -31.34
C MET A 1028 9.62 -19.97 -30.41
N GLN A 1029 10.71 -19.25 -30.13
CA GLN A 1029 10.78 -18.14 -29.18
C GLN A 1029 10.29 -16.78 -29.73
N ASN A 1030 9.87 -16.69 -31.00
CA ASN A 1030 9.50 -15.41 -31.65
C ASN A 1030 8.25 -15.53 -32.57
N LEU A 1031 7.24 -16.32 -32.18
CA LEU A 1031 6.00 -16.41 -32.96
C LEU A 1031 5.15 -15.13 -32.75
N ALA A 1032 5.04 -14.29 -33.78
CA ALA A 1032 4.16 -13.12 -33.81
C ALA A 1032 2.97 -13.36 -34.76
N ILE A 1033 1.77 -12.92 -34.36
CA ILE A 1033 0.56 -13.06 -35.18
C ILE A 1033 0.42 -11.87 -36.12
N SER A 1034 0.20 -12.14 -37.41
CA SER A 1034 -0.14 -11.10 -38.39
C SER A 1034 -1.59 -10.64 -38.27
N ALA A 1035 -1.82 -9.34 -38.53
CA ALA A 1035 -3.14 -8.74 -38.66
C ALA A 1035 -4.05 -9.43 -39.71
N CYS A 1036 -3.50 -10.25 -40.61
CA CYS A 1036 -4.29 -11.10 -41.51
C CYS A 1036 -5.26 -12.02 -40.75
N LEU A 1037 -4.85 -12.57 -39.60
CA LEU A 1037 -5.68 -13.47 -38.79
C LEU A 1037 -6.94 -12.75 -38.29
N PRO A 1038 -6.85 -11.68 -37.48
CA PRO A 1038 -8.04 -11.01 -36.97
C PRO A 1038 -8.90 -10.43 -38.09
N LEU A 1039 -8.30 -9.87 -39.15
CA LEU A 1039 -9.06 -9.35 -40.28
C LEU A 1039 -9.83 -10.46 -41.02
N SER A 1040 -9.23 -11.63 -41.26
CA SER A 1040 -9.90 -12.73 -41.97
C SER A 1040 -11.18 -13.17 -41.28
N PHE A 1041 -11.12 -13.48 -39.98
CA PHE A 1041 -12.31 -13.88 -39.24
C PHE A 1041 -13.29 -12.72 -39.10
N SER A 1042 -12.82 -11.51 -38.81
CA SER A 1042 -13.71 -10.36 -38.59
C SER A 1042 -14.51 -10.00 -39.85
N THR A 1043 -13.90 -10.10 -41.03
CA THR A 1043 -14.55 -9.85 -42.33
C THR A 1043 -15.12 -11.10 -43.01
N GLY A 1044 -15.14 -12.25 -42.33
CA GLY A 1044 -15.73 -13.50 -42.82
C GLY A 1044 -15.01 -14.11 -44.04
N CYS A 1045 -13.71 -13.87 -44.20
CA CYS A 1045 -12.88 -14.44 -45.25
C CYS A 1045 -12.26 -15.77 -44.79
N LYS A 1046 -12.10 -16.72 -45.71
CA LYS A 1046 -11.44 -18.00 -45.41
C LYS A 1046 -9.92 -17.81 -45.39
N LEU A 1047 -9.29 -18.20 -44.29
CA LEU A 1047 -7.86 -18.02 -44.10
C LEU A 1047 -7.07 -19.14 -44.77
N ILE A 1048 -6.04 -18.80 -45.54
CA ILE A 1048 -5.03 -19.72 -46.05
C ILE A 1048 -3.76 -19.51 -45.22
N ILE A 1049 -3.24 -20.55 -44.57
CA ILE A 1049 -2.17 -20.43 -43.58
C ILE A 1049 -1.19 -21.62 -43.66
N PRO A 1050 0.11 -21.42 -43.38
CA PRO A 1050 1.03 -22.54 -43.27
C PRO A 1050 0.60 -23.53 -42.19
N LYS A 1051 0.65 -24.83 -42.49
CA LYS A 1051 0.33 -25.90 -41.54
C LYS A 1051 1.14 -25.81 -40.26
N GLU A 1052 2.39 -25.38 -40.36
CA GLU A 1052 3.33 -25.24 -39.26
C GLU A 1052 2.86 -24.17 -38.26
N ILE A 1053 2.22 -23.10 -38.74
CA ILE A 1053 1.65 -22.04 -37.90
C ILE A 1053 0.30 -22.48 -37.31
N ASN A 1054 -0.56 -23.12 -38.12
CA ASN A 1054 -1.87 -23.57 -37.65
C ASN A 1054 -1.80 -24.67 -36.60
N LYS A 1055 -0.69 -25.43 -36.53
CA LYS A 1055 -0.42 -26.37 -35.43
C LYS A 1055 -0.52 -25.71 -34.05
N PHE A 1056 -0.16 -24.43 -33.94
CA PHE A 1056 -0.23 -23.66 -32.70
C PHE A 1056 -1.57 -22.96 -32.52
N LEU A 1057 -2.09 -22.33 -33.58
CA LEU A 1057 -3.33 -21.56 -33.52
C LEU A 1057 -4.59 -22.45 -33.45
N LYS A 1058 -4.50 -23.71 -33.92
CA LYS A 1058 -5.56 -24.73 -33.88
C LYS A 1058 -6.87 -24.27 -34.55
N LEU A 1059 -6.78 -23.49 -35.63
CA LEU A 1059 -7.94 -22.97 -36.38
C LEU A 1059 -8.49 -24.07 -37.29
N LYS A 1060 -9.79 -24.35 -37.18
CA LYS A 1060 -10.49 -25.46 -37.84
C LYS A 1060 -10.96 -25.11 -39.24
N SER A 1061 -11.39 -23.86 -39.48
CA SER A 1061 -11.92 -23.42 -40.78
C SER A 1061 -10.83 -22.97 -41.76
N ALA A 1062 -9.58 -22.86 -41.30
CA ALA A 1062 -8.45 -22.44 -42.10
C ALA A 1062 -8.00 -23.53 -43.09
N ILE A 1063 -7.50 -23.09 -44.25
CA ILE A 1063 -6.89 -23.96 -45.26
C ILE A 1063 -5.38 -23.99 -45.03
N GLU A 1064 -4.88 -25.18 -44.73
CA GLU A 1064 -3.45 -25.40 -44.49
C GLU A 1064 -2.69 -25.65 -45.79
N TYR A 1065 -1.51 -25.04 -45.92
CA TYR A 1065 -0.56 -25.38 -46.98
C TYR A 1065 0.81 -25.76 -46.42
N THR A 1066 1.58 -26.55 -47.17
CA THR A 1066 2.98 -26.88 -46.88
C THR A 1066 3.82 -26.63 -48.11
N ALA A 1067 5.12 -26.39 -47.94
CA ALA A 1067 6.04 -26.09 -49.05
C ALA A 1067 6.16 -27.19 -50.12
N ASN A 1068 5.59 -28.39 -49.89
CA ASN A 1068 5.71 -29.56 -50.78
C ASN A 1068 4.35 -30.06 -51.31
N CYS A 1069 3.23 -29.37 -51.04
CA CYS A 1069 1.90 -29.83 -51.45
C CYS A 1069 1.20 -28.80 -52.34
N ILE A 1070 0.78 -29.24 -53.53
CA ILE A 1070 -0.12 -28.48 -54.39
C ILE A 1070 -1.56 -28.78 -53.94
N PHE A 1071 -2.33 -27.74 -53.64
CA PHE A 1071 -3.75 -27.85 -53.26
C PHE A 1071 -4.65 -27.12 -54.27
N HIS A 1072 -5.94 -27.40 -54.19
CA HIS A 1072 -6.97 -26.83 -55.08
C HIS A 1072 -7.96 -26.05 -54.24
N LEU A 1073 -8.24 -24.79 -54.62
CA LEU A 1073 -9.18 -23.93 -53.91
C LEU A 1073 -10.57 -24.01 -54.53
N ASP A 1074 -11.60 -24.01 -53.69
CA ASP A 1074 -12.98 -23.93 -54.16
C ASP A 1074 -13.29 -22.52 -54.70
N THR A 1075 -13.93 -22.43 -55.85
CA THR A 1075 -14.36 -21.15 -56.43
C THR A 1075 -15.63 -20.61 -55.76
N ASN A 1076 -16.35 -21.44 -55.01
CA ASN A 1076 -17.51 -21.05 -54.20
C ASN A 1076 -17.43 -21.65 -52.79
N PRO A 1077 -16.47 -21.20 -51.94
CA PRO A 1077 -16.24 -21.80 -50.64
C PRO A 1077 -17.45 -21.71 -49.72
N GLU A 1078 -17.74 -22.80 -49.01
CA GLU A 1078 -18.65 -22.76 -47.87
C GLU A 1078 -18.02 -21.93 -46.73
N LEU A 1079 -18.65 -20.78 -46.44
CA LEU A 1079 -18.15 -19.82 -45.44
C LEU A 1079 -18.78 -20.00 -44.06
N ILE A 1080 -19.87 -20.77 -43.91
CA ILE A 1080 -20.63 -20.84 -42.64
C ILE A 1080 -19.79 -21.31 -41.46
N GLU A 1081 -18.84 -22.23 -41.71
CA GLU A 1081 -17.93 -22.74 -40.68
C GLU A 1081 -16.97 -21.67 -40.14
N ILE A 1082 -16.63 -20.66 -40.95
CA ILE A 1082 -15.79 -19.53 -40.50
C ILE A 1082 -16.58 -18.65 -39.53
N PHE A 1083 -17.87 -18.42 -39.80
CA PHE A 1083 -18.74 -17.63 -38.93
C PHE A 1083 -19.00 -18.36 -37.60
N LYS A 1084 -19.22 -19.67 -37.63
CA LYS A 1084 -19.31 -20.51 -36.42
C LYS A 1084 -18.01 -20.50 -35.62
N GLU A 1085 -16.87 -20.63 -36.28
CA GLU A 1085 -15.58 -20.57 -35.60
C GLU A 1085 -15.31 -19.17 -35.05
N ARG A 1086 -15.65 -18.11 -35.79
CA ARG A 1086 -15.56 -16.72 -35.32
C ARG A 1086 -16.34 -16.50 -34.03
N GLU A 1087 -17.59 -16.95 -33.95
CA GLU A 1087 -18.39 -16.86 -32.72
C GLU A 1087 -17.72 -17.59 -31.56
N ASN A 1088 -17.16 -18.78 -31.81
CA ASN A 1088 -16.42 -19.52 -30.78
C ASN A 1088 -15.17 -18.77 -30.31
N LEU A 1089 -14.38 -18.20 -31.24
CA LEU A 1089 -13.19 -17.42 -30.89
C LEU A 1089 -13.54 -16.11 -30.16
N ILE A 1090 -14.66 -15.46 -30.52
CA ILE A 1090 -15.23 -14.32 -29.79
C ILE A 1090 -15.62 -14.72 -28.37
N ASN A 1091 -16.24 -15.88 -28.17
CA ASN A 1091 -16.60 -16.35 -26.84
C ASN A 1091 -15.36 -16.66 -25.98
N ILE A 1092 -14.30 -17.22 -26.57
CA ILE A 1092 -13.01 -17.44 -25.89
C ILE A 1092 -12.38 -16.10 -25.47
N ARG A 1093 -12.36 -15.12 -26.38
CA ARG A 1093 -11.96 -13.74 -26.07
C ARG A 1093 -12.76 -13.18 -24.90
N ASP A 1094 -14.09 -13.23 -25.00
CA ASP A 1094 -14.98 -12.64 -24.00
C ASP A 1094 -14.71 -13.26 -22.63
N ALA A 1095 -14.50 -14.58 -22.57
CA ALA A 1095 -14.15 -15.28 -21.32
C ALA A 1095 -12.78 -14.83 -20.76
N ALA A 1096 -11.77 -14.63 -21.61
CA ALA A 1096 -10.47 -14.12 -21.19
C ALA A 1096 -10.56 -12.68 -20.63
N ILE A 1097 -11.35 -11.81 -21.26
CA ILE A 1097 -11.57 -10.43 -20.77
C ILE A 1097 -12.43 -10.43 -19.50
N PHE A 1098 -13.44 -11.30 -19.39
CA PHE A 1098 -14.26 -11.42 -18.17
C PHE A 1098 -13.46 -11.90 -16.95
N ASN A 1099 -12.51 -12.80 -17.16
CA ASN A 1099 -11.61 -13.21 -16.08
C ASN A 1099 -10.83 -12.00 -15.55
N LEU A 1100 -10.46 -11.05 -16.41
CA LEU A 1100 -9.84 -9.80 -15.96
C LEU A 1100 -10.80 -8.87 -15.24
N GLU A 1101 -12.06 -8.76 -15.68
CA GLU A 1101 -13.07 -8.01 -14.93
C GLU A 1101 -13.22 -8.59 -13.52
N HIS A 1102 -13.32 -9.91 -13.40
CA HIS A 1102 -13.35 -10.60 -12.11
C HIS A 1102 -12.06 -10.40 -11.30
N ILE A 1103 -10.88 -10.39 -11.92
CA ILE A 1103 -9.59 -10.14 -11.28
C ILE A 1103 -9.48 -8.66 -10.85
N ALA A 1104 -9.91 -7.70 -11.67
CA ALA A 1104 -9.91 -6.27 -11.37
C ALA A 1104 -10.96 -5.87 -10.32
N ILE A 1105 -12.03 -6.66 -10.20
CA ILE A 1105 -13.03 -6.59 -9.13
C ILE A 1105 -12.48 -7.29 -7.87
N ASN A 1106 -12.01 -8.54 -7.97
CA ASN A 1106 -11.61 -9.39 -6.84
C ASN A 1106 -10.21 -9.09 -6.26
N ASN A 1107 -9.28 -8.48 -7.00
CA ASN A 1107 -7.96 -8.09 -6.45
C ASN A 1107 -8.01 -6.79 -5.63
N ASN A 1108 -9.19 -6.16 -5.59
CA ASN A 1108 -9.56 -5.22 -4.52
C ASN A 1108 -10.48 -5.88 -3.46
N VAL A 1109 -10.80 -7.17 -3.61
CA VAL A 1109 -11.47 -8.05 -2.63
C VAL A 1109 -10.41 -9.00 -2.04
N ILE A 1110 -9.49 -8.46 -1.27
CA ILE A 1110 -8.75 -9.26 -0.29
C ILE A 1110 -9.07 -8.68 1.08
N LYS A 1111 -10.15 -9.24 1.66
CA LYS A 1111 -10.64 -9.17 3.05
C LYS A 1111 -10.78 -7.81 3.73
#